data_AF-A0A498JV91-F1
#
_entry.id   AF-A0A498JV91-F1
#
_cell.length_a   1.000
_cell.length_b   1.000
_cell.length_c   1.000
_cell.angle_alpha   90.00
_cell.angle_beta   90.00
_cell.angle_gamma   90.00
#
_symmetry.space_group_name_H-M   'P 1'
#
loop_
_entity.id
_entity.type
_entity.pdbx_description
1 polymer ?
#
loop_
_entity_poly.entity_id
_entity_poly.type
_entity_poly.pdbx_seq_one_letter_code
_entity_poly.pdbx_strand_id
1 'polypeptide(L)'
;MEISNVKVLQLLLFILLNLYVLRLVFQVANGAGTNDGKTIQVIFNFVFLESVEKLLPWMQENFPELSLDKTKFNEMSWIESVLYISGIPRNESETLLQRTQQSKGFFKAKSDYVTEPISEAGLEGLWERLLQLEIFQLILTPFGGIMSEVSDSEIPFPHRKGTLFEIQYLVSWGDDKETEKHIGSMKMLYEYMTPYVSKSPRAAYLNYRDLDLGTNKNGNTSYAQASIWGLRYFKNNFRRLVHVKTLVDPENFFRNEQSIPDGTNGGKVITVLFDCLFLETVEKLLPWMQENFPELSLDQTKFTEMSWIDSVLYFSGIPRNESELLLQRRTEDSNRFFKAKSDYVTDPISEAGLEHLWKILLEEERSVLILTPFGGKMSEISDSETPFPHRKGTLFEIQYMIFWNDDKETEKHIGWMRRLYEYMTPHVSKSPRAAYLNYRDLDLGRNIDDGSTGYEEASIWGLKYFKGNFMRLVNVKTVVDPDNFFWDEQTTERFLQCFASHYEGLSYVLEAPFIIIDLLNLWSIDVDIENESGWVESGAALSECTTQFHRRVKFMDFQQGHVQLSGEELFWAIRGGGGSSFGVILAWKLRLVPVPPSVTGFKISQTIEQGAMKLFSKWQNIADTLHEDIFLHSVIGVGNKVAQMTAATALSWVEYVLYFASISTNESEALLRRTQQSKSFKAKSDYVSGPIWNLAWKAYEYMAPYVLKSPRGAYLNYRVLDLGRTMLVIQSMDKQAFGV
;
A
#
# COMPACT_ATOMS: atom_id res chain seq x y z
N MET A 1 48.23 37.92 -4.78
CA MET A 1 47.47 38.86 -3.94
C MET A 1 46.65 38.01 -2.98
N GLU A 2 46.65 38.32 -1.70
CA GLU A 2 45.73 37.67 -0.75
C GLU A 2 44.34 38.28 -0.94
N ILE A 3 43.39 37.48 -1.42
CA ILE A 3 41.99 37.88 -1.57
C ILE A 3 41.20 37.01 -0.61
N SER A 4 40.78 37.58 0.52
CA SER A 4 40.05 36.85 1.57
C SER A 4 38.74 36.25 1.04
N ASN A 5 38.41 35.03 1.46
CA ASN A 5 37.30 34.26 0.87
C ASN A 5 35.95 34.95 1.02
N VAL A 6 35.77 35.75 2.09
CA VAL A 6 34.57 36.55 2.34
C VAL A 6 34.24 37.47 1.16
N LYS A 7 35.26 38.07 0.53
CA LYS A 7 35.07 39.02 -0.58
C LYS A 7 34.82 38.34 -1.93
N VAL A 8 35.43 37.18 -2.18
CA VAL A 8 35.13 36.37 -3.37
C VAL A 8 33.65 35.96 -3.37
N LEU A 9 33.06 35.70 -2.20
CA LEU A 9 31.62 35.50 -2.09
C LEU A 9 30.77 36.77 -2.22
N GLN A 10 31.22 37.92 -1.72
CA GLN A 10 30.49 39.19 -1.90
C GLN A 10 30.40 39.58 -3.38
N LEU A 11 31.49 39.40 -4.15
CA LEU A 11 31.48 39.44 -5.61
C LEU A 11 30.41 38.50 -6.19
N LEU A 12 30.47 37.21 -5.84
CA LEU A 12 29.57 36.18 -6.36
C LEU A 12 28.09 36.43 -5.98
N LEU A 13 27.79 37.13 -4.87
CA LEU A 13 26.42 37.41 -4.44
C LEU A 13 25.76 38.61 -5.17
N PHE A 14 26.50 39.67 -5.46
CA PHE A 14 25.89 40.88 -6.05
C PHE A 14 25.85 40.81 -7.59
N ILE A 15 26.84 40.18 -8.22
CA ILE A 15 26.93 39.97 -9.68
C ILE A 15 25.63 39.42 -10.29
N LEU A 16 24.87 38.68 -9.50
CA LEU A 16 23.66 37.94 -9.83
C LEU A 16 22.45 38.78 -10.29
N LEU A 17 22.51 40.11 -10.21
CA LEU A 17 21.39 40.99 -10.61
C LEU A 17 21.47 41.53 -12.04
N ASN A 18 22.65 41.63 -12.68
CA ASN A 18 22.78 42.25 -14.01
C ASN A 18 23.85 41.64 -14.95
N LEU A 19 24.62 40.62 -14.53
CA LEU A 19 25.61 39.95 -15.39
C LEU A 19 25.05 38.65 -15.98
N TYR A 20 25.40 38.35 -17.24
CA TYR A 20 24.81 37.23 -17.98
C TYR A 20 25.62 35.94 -17.82
N VAL A 21 26.95 36.07 -17.80
CA VAL A 21 27.90 34.99 -17.52
C VAL A 21 29.09 35.58 -16.77
N LEU A 22 29.48 34.96 -15.65
CA LEU A 22 30.84 35.00 -15.12
C LEU A 22 31.34 33.55 -15.14
N ARG A 23 32.61 33.32 -15.48
CA ARG A 23 33.25 32.01 -15.45
C ARG A 23 34.66 32.16 -14.92
N LEU A 24 34.85 31.69 -13.70
CA LEU A 24 36.16 31.59 -13.07
C LEU A 24 36.84 30.32 -13.59
N VAL A 25 38.07 30.43 -14.09
CA VAL A 25 38.87 29.27 -14.52
C VAL A 25 40.16 29.24 -13.72
N PHE A 26 40.40 28.16 -13.00
CA PHE A 26 41.64 27.89 -12.27
C PHE A 26 42.42 26.82 -13.02
N GLN A 27 43.69 27.11 -13.32
CA GLN A 27 44.60 26.19 -13.99
C GLN A 27 46.04 26.43 -13.52
N VAL A 28 46.93 25.47 -13.75
CA VAL A 28 48.36 25.66 -13.46
C VAL A 28 49.03 26.42 -14.61
N ALA A 29 49.91 27.36 -14.27
CA ALA A 29 50.74 28.12 -15.22
C ALA A 29 52.18 28.27 -14.70
N ASN A 30 53.11 28.63 -15.58
CA ASN A 30 54.48 28.96 -15.18
C ASN A 30 54.51 30.31 -14.46
N GLY A 31 55.23 30.40 -13.34
CA GLY A 31 55.39 31.64 -12.58
C GLY A 31 56.25 32.68 -13.31
N ALA A 32 55.98 33.97 -13.05
CA ALA A 32 56.71 35.09 -13.66
C ALA A 32 58.04 35.43 -12.92
N GLY A 33 58.65 34.46 -12.24
CA GLY A 33 59.86 34.63 -11.42
C GLY A 33 61.09 33.92 -12.00
N THR A 34 62.28 34.22 -11.47
CA THR A 34 63.56 33.68 -11.96
C THR A 34 63.88 32.24 -11.52
N ASN A 35 62.91 31.55 -10.90
CA ASN A 35 62.97 30.13 -10.58
C ASN A 35 61.76 29.46 -11.25
N ASP A 36 61.93 28.28 -11.85
CA ASP A 36 60.93 27.57 -12.69
C ASP A 36 59.72 26.98 -11.92
N GLY A 37 59.17 27.73 -10.96
CA GLY A 37 58.02 27.33 -10.15
C GLY A 37 56.70 27.46 -10.91
N LYS A 38 55.89 26.40 -10.85
CA LYS A 38 54.48 26.42 -11.28
C LYS A 38 53.62 27.14 -10.24
N THR A 39 52.56 27.80 -10.68
CA THR A 39 51.63 28.57 -9.84
C THR A 39 50.18 28.37 -10.32
N ILE A 40 49.20 28.69 -9.48
CA ILE A 40 47.79 28.70 -9.87
C ILE A 40 47.47 30.03 -10.56
N GLN A 41 47.02 29.96 -11.80
CA GLN A 41 46.42 31.07 -12.53
C GLN A 41 44.90 31.05 -12.32
N VAL A 42 44.33 32.19 -11.96
CA VAL A 42 42.88 32.41 -11.89
C VAL A 42 42.47 33.37 -12.99
N ILE A 43 41.55 32.96 -13.86
CA ILE A 43 41.04 33.75 -14.98
C ILE A 43 39.59 34.13 -14.70
N PHE A 44 39.32 35.43 -14.67
CA PHE A 44 37.99 36.02 -14.43
C PHE A 44 37.35 36.41 -15.77
N ASN A 45 36.62 35.51 -16.43
CA ASN A 45 35.91 35.82 -17.66
C ASN A 45 34.48 36.26 -17.35
N PHE A 46 34.00 37.39 -17.89
CA PHE A 46 32.62 37.84 -17.68
C PHE A 46 32.02 38.52 -18.93
N VAL A 47 30.69 38.46 -19.04
CA VAL A 47 29.87 39.19 -20.02
C VAL A 47 28.76 39.93 -19.29
N PHE A 48 28.73 41.24 -19.52
CA PHE A 48 27.74 42.18 -19.03
C PHE A 48 26.85 42.63 -20.19
N LEU A 49 25.57 42.90 -19.93
CA LEU A 49 24.61 43.28 -20.98
C LEU A 49 24.52 44.79 -21.22
N GLU A 50 25.25 45.60 -20.46
CA GLU A 50 25.28 47.07 -20.62
C GLU A 50 26.72 47.59 -20.78
N SER A 51 26.89 48.91 -20.87
CA SER A 51 28.20 49.52 -21.10
C SER A 51 29.15 49.41 -19.89
N VAL A 52 30.45 49.47 -20.16
CA VAL A 52 31.52 49.54 -19.14
C VAL A 52 31.34 50.72 -18.19
N GLU A 53 30.64 51.77 -18.62
CA GLU A 53 30.40 52.98 -17.83
C GLU A 53 29.42 52.75 -16.67
N LYS A 54 28.54 51.73 -16.78
CA LYS A 54 27.74 51.24 -15.66
C LYS A 54 28.47 50.19 -14.82
N LEU A 55 29.28 49.34 -15.46
CA LEU A 55 29.97 48.24 -14.78
C LEU A 55 31.16 48.70 -13.93
N LEU A 56 31.96 49.63 -14.43
CA LEU A 56 33.24 50.01 -13.82
C LEU A 56 33.09 50.62 -12.42
N PRO A 57 32.16 51.58 -12.16
CA PRO A 57 31.95 52.10 -10.81
C PRO A 57 31.52 51.00 -9.84
N TRP A 58 30.63 50.10 -10.30
CA TRP A 58 30.15 48.99 -9.49
C TRP A 58 31.28 48.00 -9.11
N MET A 59 32.10 47.61 -10.08
CA MET A 59 33.27 46.75 -9.84
C MET A 59 34.29 47.41 -8.91
N GLN A 60 34.48 48.73 -8.99
CA GLN A 60 35.42 49.47 -8.13
C GLN A 60 34.92 49.61 -6.68
N GLU A 61 33.60 49.71 -6.48
CA GLU A 61 32.98 49.72 -5.15
C GLU A 61 32.96 48.33 -4.50
N ASN A 62 32.61 47.29 -5.28
CA ASN A 62 32.24 45.98 -4.73
C ASN A 62 33.32 44.90 -4.89
N PHE A 63 34.30 45.09 -5.79
CA PHE A 63 35.46 44.20 -5.91
C PHE A 63 36.75 44.95 -6.33
N PRO A 64 37.19 45.95 -5.54
CA PRO A 64 38.40 46.73 -5.82
C PRO A 64 39.68 45.87 -5.91
N GLU A 65 39.68 44.66 -5.36
CA GLU A 65 40.80 43.72 -5.41
C GLU A 65 41.28 43.40 -6.84
N LEU A 66 40.40 43.40 -7.86
CA LEU A 66 40.83 43.22 -9.26
C LEU A 66 41.52 44.46 -9.87
N SER A 67 41.46 45.63 -9.21
CA SER A 67 42.11 46.87 -9.66
C SER A 67 41.77 47.23 -11.12
N LEU A 68 40.51 47.09 -11.52
CA LEU A 68 40.07 47.27 -12.91
C LEU A 68 40.00 48.73 -13.35
N ASP A 69 40.38 48.96 -14.61
CA ASP A 69 40.28 50.23 -15.34
C ASP A 69 39.62 50.01 -16.71
N LYS A 70 39.14 51.09 -17.36
CA LYS A 70 38.36 51.01 -18.62
C LYS A 70 39.10 50.31 -19.77
N THR A 71 40.44 50.21 -19.75
CA THR A 71 41.24 49.50 -20.78
C THR A 71 41.18 47.97 -20.65
N LYS A 72 40.68 47.42 -19.53
CA LYS A 72 40.54 45.97 -19.32
C LYS A 72 39.28 45.39 -19.98
N PHE A 73 38.35 46.24 -20.40
CA PHE A 73 37.05 45.83 -20.93
C PHE A 73 37.04 45.93 -22.45
N ASN A 74 36.36 44.98 -23.09
CA ASN A 74 36.12 45.00 -24.53
C ASN A 74 34.61 45.06 -24.76
N GLU A 75 34.09 46.23 -25.10
CA GLU A 75 32.70 46.35 -25.56
C GLU A 75 32.59 45.74 -26.98
N MET A 76 31.55 44.93 -27.19
CA MET A 76 31.31 44.17 -28.42
C MET A 76 29.84 43.73 -28.49
N SER A 77 29.37 43.29 -29.65
CA SER A 77 28.04 42.71 -29.79
C SER A 77 27.93 41.33 -29.10
N TRP A 78 26.70 40.89 -28.83
CA TRP A 78 26.46 39.58 -28.18
C TRP A 78 27.12 38.41 -28.93
N ILE A 79 27.05 38.38 -30.27
CA ILE A 79 27.65 37.29 -31.07
C ILE A 79 29.19 37.33 -31.04
N GLU A 80 29.79 38.52 -31.01
CA GLU A 80 31.25 38.66 -30.80
C GLU A 80 31.67 38.17 -29.42
N SER A 81 30.81 38.31 -28.39
CA SER A 81 31.11 37.79 -27.06
C SER A 81 31.15 36.26 -27.01
N VAL A 82 30.34 35.58 -27.83
CA VAL A 82 30.39 34.12 -28.02
C VAL A 82 31.70 33.70 -28.69
N LEU A 83 32.14 34.42 -29.73
CA LEU A 83 33.44 34.17 -30.39
C LEU A 83 34.60 34.39 -29.40
N TYR A 84 34.57 35.50 -28.66
CA TYR A 84 35.59 35.89 -27.68
C TYR A 84 35.75 34.86 -26.55
N ILE A 85 34.65 34.40 -25.93
CA ILE A 85 34.68 33.33 -24.92
C ILE A 85 35.21 32.01 -25.50
N SER A 86 34.90 31.73 -26.77
CA SER A 86 35.33 30.51 -27.46
C SER A 86 36.79 30.57 -27.96
N GLY A 87 37.49 31.70 -27.81
CA GLY A 87 38.84 31.91 -28.36
C GLY A 87 38.89 32.06 -29.89
N ILE A 88 37.73 32.25 -30.54
CA ILE A 88 37.62 32.42 -31.99
C ILE A 88 37.77 33.91 -32.35
N PRO A 89 38.48 34.27 -33.45
CA PRO A 89 38.56 35.66 -33.89
C PRO A 89 37.17 36.29 -34.10
N ARG A 90 36.97 37.52 -33.62
CA ARG A 90 35.65 38.21 -33.64
C ARG A 90 35.08 38.43 -35.05
N ASN A 91 35.92 38.37 -36.08
CA ASN A 91 35.56 38.48 -37.49
C ASN A 91 35.18 37.14 -38.16
N GLU A 92 35.13 36.03 -37.41
CA GLU A 92 34.89 34.67 -37.93
C GLU A 92 33.56 34.07 -37.44
N SER A 93 32.46 34.84 -37.48
CA SER A 93 31.12 34.36 -37.10
C SER A 93 30.67 33.11 -37.87
N GLU A 94 31.05 33.00 -39.14
CA GLU A 94 30.78 31.83 -40.00
C GLU A 94 31.40 30.53 -39.47
N THR A 95 32.47 30.61 -38.66
CA THR A 95 33.09 29.42 -38.03
C THR A 95 32.13 28.73 -37.05
N LEU A 96 31.15 29.46 -36.47
CA LEU A 96 30.10 28.88 -35.63
C LEU A 96 29.09 28.01 -36.40
N LEU A 97 29.03 28.13 -37.73
CA LEU A 97 28.19 27.29 -38.58
C LEU A 97 28.88 25.98 -39.00
N GLN A 98 30.20 25.87 -38.79
CA GLN A 98 30.99 24.71 -39.18
C GLN A 98 30.80 23.55 -38.18
N ARG A 99 30.42 22.37 -38.70
CA ARG A 99 30.21 21.15 -37.90
C ARG A 99 31.45 20.24 -37.86
N THR A 100 32.64 20.82 -38.01
CA THR A 100 33.93 20.12 -37.97
C THR A 100 34.36 19.88 -36.52
N GLN A 101 34.66 18.63 -36.17
CA GLN A 101 35.12 18.27 -34.82
C GLN A 101 36.53 18.81 -34.56
N GLN A 102 36.61 19.91 -33.79
CA GLN A 102 37.85 20.69 -33.62
C GLN A 102 38.96 20.01 -32.80
N SER A 103 38.67 18.95 -32.03
CA SER A 103 39.71 18.20 -31.30
C SER A 103 39.43 16.70 -31.19
N LYS A 104 40.51 15.93 -31.00
CA LYS A 104 40.54 14.47 -30.79
C LYS A 104 41.39 14.10 -29.55
N GLY A 105 41.28 14.89 -28.48
CA GLY A 105 41.91 14.57 -27.20
C GLY A 105 41.05 13.63 -26.36
N PHE A 106 41.68 12.87 -25.46
CA PHE A 106 40.97 12.20 -24.37
C PHE A 106 40.66 13.21 -23.26
N PHE A 107 39.55 13.03 -22.56
CA PHE A 107 39.23 13.84 -21.37
C PHE A 107 38.39 13.07 -20.36
N LYS A 108 38.41 13.55 -19.12
CA LYS A 108 37.51 13.15 -18.04
C LYS A 108 36.97 14.42 -17.40
N ALA A 109 35.65 14.48 -17.25
CA ALA A 109 34.96 15.52 -16.50
C ALA A 109 34.24 14.94 -15.27
N LYS A 110 33.99 15.81 -14.28
CA LYS A 110 33.05 15.62 -13.16
C LYS A 110 32.39 16.96 -12.85
N SER A 111 31.35 16.95 -12.02
CA SER A 111 30.73 18.19 -11.52
C SER A 111 30.29 18.11 -10.07
N ASP A 112 30.28 19.26 -9.40
CA ASP A 112 29.69 19.50 -8.08
C ASP A 112 28.87 20.79 -8.08
N TYR A 113 28.00 20.92 -7.07
CA TYR A 113 27.38 22.20 -6.70
C TYR A 113 27.80 22.61 -5.30
N VAL A 114 28.10 23.90 -5.11
CA VAL A 114 28.48 24.51 -3.84
C VAL A 114 27.33 25.35 -3.30
N THR A 115 27.01 25.17 -2.01
CA THR A 115 25.90 25.83 -1.31
C THR A 115 26.34 26.69 -0.13
N GLU A 116 27.58 26.53 0.32
CA GLU A 116 28.21 27.22 1.46
C GLU A 116 29.63 27.66 1.04
N PRO A 117 30.23 28.70 1.65
CA PRO A 117 31.62 29.08 1.39
C PRO A 117 32.63 27.93 1.53
N ILE A 118 33.54 27.77 0.56
CA ILE A 118 34.75 26.98 0.77
C ILE A 118 35.66 27.77 1.71
N SER A 119 36.22 27.12 2.73
CA SER A 119 37.15 27.76 3.69
C SER A 119 38.50 28.08 3.06
N GLU A 120 39.27 28.99 3.67
CA GLU A 120 40.59 29.39 3.14
C GLU A 120 41.54 28.19 3.09
N ALA A 121 41.68 27.43 4.19
CA ALA A 121 42.41 26.16 4.21
C ALA A 121 41.88 25.10 3.23
N GLY A 122 40.57 25.13 2.91
CA GLY A 122 39.95 24.26 1.90
C GLY A 122 40.33 24.63 0.47
N LEU A 123 40.60 25.92 0.20
CA LEU A 123 41.17 26.38 -1.07
C LEU A 123 42.68 26.19 -1.12
N GLU A 124 43.41 26.42 -0.03
CA GLU A 124 44.87 26.19 0.03
C GLU A 124 45.21 24.73 -0.31
N GLY A 125 44.56 23.76 0.33
CA GLY A 125 44.72 22.34 0.01
C GLY A 125 44.15 21.93 -1.36
N LEU A 126 43.35 22.77 -2.01
CA LEU A 126 42.96 22.61 -3.42
C LEU A 126 44.08 23.09 -4.36
N TRP A 127 44.71 24.23 -4.04
CA TRP A 127 45.84 24.77 -4.80
C TRP A 127 47.05 23.83 -4.77
N GLU A 128 47.40 23.28 -3.61
CA GLU A 128 48.47 22.28 -3.48
C GLU A 128 48.24 21.07 -4.40
N ARG A 129 47.00 20.57 -4.44
CA ARG A 129 46.63 19.40 -5.28
C ARG A 129 46.65 19.74 -6.76
N LEU A 130 46.16 20.91 -7.16
CA LEU A 130 46.26 21.35 -8.55
C LEU A 130 47.71 21.47 -9.01
N LEU A 131 48.60 22.04 -8.18
CA LEU A 131 50.03 22.12 -8.47
C LEU A 131 50.70 20.74 -8.61
N GLN A 132 50.23 19.73 -7.89
CA GLN A 132 50.70 18.34 -8.02
C GLN A 132 50.15 17.61 -9.27
N LEU A 133 48.97 18.00 -9.75
CA LEU A 133 48.26 17.33 -10.85
C LEU A 133 48.44 18.01 -12.22
N GLU A 134 48.89 19.27 -12.21
CA GLU A 134 49.37 20.12 -13.32
C GLU A 134 48.40 20.42 -14.48
N ILE A 135 47.74 19.42 -15.07
CA ILE A 135 46.93 19.56 -16.29
C ILE A 135 45.41 19.67 -16.02
N PHE A 136 45.03 19.97 -14.77
CA PHE A 136 43.64 20.13 -14.38
C PHE A 136 43.15 21.56 -14.59
N GLN A 137 41.91 21.68 -15.08
CA GLN A 137 41.14 22.92 -15.06
C GLN A 137 39.94 22.75 -14.12
N LEU A 138 39.77 23.70 -13.20
CA LEU A 138 38.50 23.90 -12.50
C LEU A 138 37.78 25.08 -13.14
N ILE A 139 36.52 24.88 -13.45
CA ILE A 139 35.62 25.90 -13.97
C ILE A 139 34.54 26.13 -12.92
N LEU A 140 34.43 27.36 -12.43
CA LEU A 140 33.42 27.77 -11.46
C LEU A 140 32.41 28.69 -12.16
N THR A 141 31.15 28.26 -12.16
CA THR A 141 30.02 28.93 -12.83
C THR A 141 29.01 29.39 -11.77
N PRO A 142 28.78 30.70 -11.54
CA PRO A 142 27.89 31.18 -10.48
C PRO A 142 26.43 30.86 -10.74
N PHE A 143 25.69 30.66 -9.65
CA PHE A 143 24.25 30.44 -9.63
C PHE A 143 23.57 31.53 -8.81
N GLY A 144 22.35 31.90 -9.20
CA GLY A 144 21.65 33.06 -8.64
C GLY A 144 20.75 33.74 -9.65
N GLY A 145 20.28 34.95 -9.34
CA GLY A 145 19.32 35.69 -10.16
C GLY A 145 18.11 34.82 -10.53
N ILE A 146 17.76 34.80 -11.81
CA ILE A 146 16.68 33.96 -12.35
C ILE A 146 16.81 32.46 -12.01
N MET A 147 18.02 31.92 -11.83
CA MET A 147 18.23 30.53 -11.42
C MET A 147 17.84 30.25 -9.96
N SER A 148 17.66 31.29 -9.14
CA SER A 148 17.09 31.21 -7.78
C SER A 148 15.61 31.58 -7.69
N GLU A 149 15.01 32.09 -8.78
CA GLU A 149 13.58 32.41 -8.89
C GLU A 149 12.78 31.23 -9.47
N VAL A 150 13.34 30.53 -10.46
CA VAL A 150 12.73 29.34 -11.07
C VAL A 150 12.71 28.17 -10.08
N SER A 151 11.55 27.53 -9.92
CA SER A 151 11.37 26.35 -9.05
C SER A 151 12.29 25.19 -9.43
N ASP A 152 12.73 24.41 -8.44
CA ASP A 152 13.49 23.18 -8.67
C ASP A 152 12.63 22.05 -9.29
N SER A 153 11.30 22.16 -9.19
CA SER A 153 10.32 21.24 -9.79
C SER A 153 9.84 21.63 -11.21
N GLU A 154 10.22 22.81 -11.71
CA GLU A 154 9.70 23.40 -12.96
C GLU A 154 10.01 22.52 -14.18
N ILE A 155 11.29 22.17 -14.31
CA ILE A 155 11.85 21.27 -15.32
C ILE A 155 12.77 20.25 -14.63
N PRO A 156 13.19 19.15 -15.29
CA PRO A 156 14.00 18.11 -14.65
C PRO A 156 15.27 18.57 -13.91
N PHE A 157 15.86 19.71 -14.33
CA PHE A 157 17.05 20.30 -13.71
C PHE A 157 16.74 21.04 -12.38
N PRO A 158 17.21 20.55 -11.22
CA PRO A 158 16.74 20.95 -9.89
C PRO A 158 17.75 21.83 -9.11
N HIS A 159 18.83 22.28 -9.75
CA HIS A 159 19.91 22.99 -9.08
C HIS A 159 19.64 24.49 -9.15
N ARG A 160 18.82 24.97 -8.20
CA ARG A 160 18.21 26.31 -8.16
C ARG A 160 18.64 27.08 -6.91
N LYS A 161 17.72 27.83 -6.31
CA LYS A 161 17.85 28.59 -5.05
C LYS A 161 18.67 27.84 -3.99
N GLY A 162 19.62 28.56 -3.37
CA GLY A 162 20.57 28.00 -2.40
C GLY A 162 21.84 27.43 -3.01
N THR A 163 21.96 27.40 -4.34
CA THR A 163 23.20 27.10 -5.07
C THR A 163 24.00 28.39 -5.26
N LEU A 164 25.28 28.41 -4.85
CA LEU A 164 26.19 29.55 -5.05
C LEU A 164 26.92 29.46 -6.39
N PHE A 165 27.44 28.27 -6.71
CA PHE A 165 28.07 27.99 -8.00
C PHE A 165 28.13 26.48 -8.30
N GLU A 166 28.29 26.15 -9.57
CA GLU A 166 28.68 24.85 -10.09
C GLU A 166 30.20 24.81 -10.24
N ILE A 167 30.80 23.64 -9.98
CA ILE A 167 32.21 23.34 -10.26
C ILE A 167 32.24 22.27 -11.34
N GLN A 168 32.72 22.59 -12.53
CA GLN A 168 33.14 21.62 -13.53
C GLN A 168 34.64 21.31 -13.32
N TYR A 169 34.94 20.05 -13.02
CA TYR A 169 36.31 19.52 -13.01
C TYR A 169 36.63 18.97 -14.40
N LEU A 170 37.76 19.35 -14.98
CA LEU A 170 38.20 18.87 -16.29
C LEU A 170 39.69 18.51 -16.29
N VAL A 171 40.01 17.36 -16.89
CA VAL A 171 41.38 16.97 -17.26
C VAL A 171 41.38 16.36 -18.65
N SER A 172 42.35 16.74 -19.48
CA SER A 172 42.44 16.36 -20.91
C SER A 172 43.87 15.95 -21.27
N TRP A 173 44.04 14.87 -22.03
CA TRP A 173 45.36 14.28 -22.34
C TRP A 173 45.43 13.68 -23.75
N GLY A 174 46.65 13.36 -24.21
CA GLY A 174 46.95 12.97 -25.59
C GLY A 174 47.29 11.49 -25.83
N ASP A 175 47.97 10.82 -24.89
CA ASP A 175 48.37 9.40 -25.00
C ASP A 175 47.40 8.52 -24.19
N ASP A 176 46.83 7.48 -24.83
CA ASP A 176 45.86 6.59 -24.19
C ASP A 176 46.43 5.84 -22.97
N LYS A 177 47.76 5.66 -22.92
CA LYS A 177 48.48 5.05 -21.79
C LYS A 177 48.40 5.85 -20.50
N GLU A 178 48.13 7.16 -20.57
CA GLU A 178 47.99 8.00 -19.37
C GLU A 178 46.55 8.01 -18.79
N THR A 179 45.61 7.30 -19.43
CA THR A 179 44.19 7.30 -19.06
C THR A 179 43.94 6.90 -17.60
N GLU A 180 44.54 5.82 -17.11
CA GLU A 180 44.32 5.38 -15.71
C GLU A 180 44.91 6.37 -14.70
N LYS A 181 46.09 6.94 -15.00
CA LYS A 181 46.74 8.00 -14.22
C LYS A 181 45.80 9.21 -14.06
N HIS A 182 45.23 9.72 -15.15
CA HIS A 182 44.36 10.90 -15.11
C HIS A 182 42.98 10.62 -14.52
N ILE A 183 42.41 9.43 -14.73
CA ILE A 183 41.18 9.00 -14.04
C ILE A 183 41.41 8.87 -12.52
N GLY A 184 42.55 8.31 -12.10
CA GLY A 184 42.95 8.24 -10.68
C GLY A 184 43.12 9.62 -10.06
N SER A 185 43.85 10.52 -10.73
CA SER A 185 44.00 11.93 -10.32
C SER A 185 42.65 12.64 -10.14
N MET A 186 41.71 12.42 -11.07
CA MET A 186 40.36 13.00 -10.99
C MET A 186 39.57 12.47 -9.79
N LYS A 187 39.71 11.18 -9.44
CA LYS A 187 39.08 10.61 -8.24
C LYS A 187 39.63 11.24 -6.98
N MET A 188 40.96 11.33 -6.83
CA MET A 188 41.61 11.98 -5.68
C MET A 188 41.18 13.44 -5.49
N LEU A 189 41.10 14.23 -6.57
CA LEU A 189 40.67 15.63 -6.51
C LEU A 189 39.19 15.76 -6.13
N TYR A 190 38.33 14.92 -6.71
CA TYR A 190 36.89 14.92 -6.43
C TYR A 190 36.56 14.39 -5.03
N GLU A 191 37.33 13.44 -4.51
CA GLU A 191 37.24 12.95 -3.13
C GLU A 191 37.65 14.04 -2.13
N TYR A 192 38.73 14.79 -2.38
CA TYR A 192 39.15 15.92 -1.55
C TYR A 192 38.05 16.98 -1.39
N MET A 193 37.26 17.23 -2.44
CA MET A 193 36.20 18.25 -2.44
C MET A 193 34.91 17.84 -1.70
N THR A 194 34.76 16.57 -1.30
CA THR A 194 33.55 16.04 -0.64
C THR A 194 33.00 16.88 0.53
N PRO A 195 33.79 17.46 1.46
CA PRO A 195 33.25 18.22 2.60
C PRO A 195 32.89 19.67 2.25
N TYR A 196 33.26 20.18 1.06
CA TYR A 196 33.10 21.58 0.66
C TYR A 196 31.97 21.81 -0.36
N VAL A 197 31.23 20.76 -0.70
CA VAL A 197 30.20 20.75 -1.74
C VAL A 197 28.86 20.26 -1.18
N SER A 198 27.81 20.32 -2.01
CA SER A 198 26.48 19.81 -1.68
C SER A 198 26.51 18.39 -1.12
N LYS A 199 25.60 18.13 -0.17
CA LYS A 199 25.50 16.88 0.60
C LYS A 199 24.05 16.42 0.68
N SER A 200 23.83 15.12 0.70
CA SER A 200 22.52 14.47 0.85
C SER A 200 21.42 14.93 -0.14
N PRO A 201 21.58 14.73 -1.47
CA PRO A 201 22.69 14.05 -2.15
C PRO A 201 23.82 15.01 -2.54
N ARG A 202 25.02 14.46 -2.79
CA ARG A 202 26.08 15.20 -3.50
C ARG A 202 25.69 15.36 -4.96
N ALA A 203 25.32 16.58 -5.35
CA ALA A 203 24.67 16.89 -6.61
C ALA A 203 25.67 16.99 -7.77
N ALA A 204 25.22 16.60 -8.97
CA ALA A 204 26.00 16.60 -10.19
C ALA A 204 25.16 17.05 -11.39
N TYR A 205 25.79 17.43 -12.50
CA TYR A 205 25.13 17.88 -13.73
C TYR A 205 25.11 16.78 -14.80
N LEU A 206 23.92 16.41 -15.29
CA LEU A 206 23.71 15.33 -16.26
C LEU A 206 24.56 15.47 -17.55
N ASN A 207 24.75 16.70 -18.03
CA ASN A 207 25.51 16.96 -19.26
C ASN A 207 27.03 16.76 -19.09
N TYR A 208 27.52 16.66 -17.85
CA TYR A 208 28.86 16.21 -17.52
C TYR A 208 28.80 14.77 -16.97
N ARG A 209 28.17 13.89 -17.77
CA ARG A 209 27.79 12.51 -17.45
C ARG A 209 28.94 11.70 -16.87
N ASP A 210 28.80 11.29 -15.62
CA ASP A 210 29.84 10.59 -14.87
C ASP A 210 29.39 9.20 -14.41
N LEU A 211 29.94 8.16 -15.06
CA LEU A 211 29.63 6.76 -14.75
C LEU A 211 30.18 6.29 -13.38
N ASP A 212 31.14 7.02 -12.78
CA ASP A 212 31.62 6.70 -11.42
C ASP A 212 30.53 6.91 -10.35
N LEU A 213 29.44 7.63 -10.66
CA LEU A 213 28.29 7.81 -9.76
C LEU A 213 27.42 6.55 -9.62
N GLY A 214 27.62 5.54 -10.48
CA GLY A 214 26.83 4.30 -10.56
C GLY A 214 26.18 4.11 -11.93
N THR A 215 25.84 2.87 -12.28
CA THR A 215 25.30 2.49 -13.59
C THR A 215 24.17 1.47 -13.51
N ASN A 216 23.37 1.41 -14.56
CA ASN A 216 22.32 0.42 -14.77
C ASN A 216 22.92 -0.94 -15.18
N LYS A 217 22.34 -2.03 -14.68
CA LYS A 217 22.71 -3.41 -15.05
C LYS A 217 21.81 -3.90 -16.19
N ASN A 218 22.37 -4.04 -17.38
CA ASN A 218 21.81 -4.75 -18.55
C ASN A 218 20.32 -4.48 -18.87
N GLY A 219 19.83 -3.26 -18.62
CA GLY A 219 18.46 -2.84 -18.91
C GLY A 219 17.40 -3.20 -17.85
N ASN A 220 17.69 -4.10 -16.90
CA ASN A 220 16.79 -4.41 -15.78
C ASN A 220 17.38 -3.81 -14.50
N THR A 221 16.97 -2.58 -14.16
CA THR A 221 17.52 -1.82 -13.03
C THR A 221 16.40 -1.11 -12.29
N SER A 222 16.19 -1.51 -11.04
CA SER A 222 15.16 -0.95 -10.17
C SER A 222 15.37 0.54 -9.86
N TYR A 223 14.27 1.23 -9.52
CA TYR A 223 14.31 2.60 -9.00
C TYR A 223 15.35 2.78 -7.88
N ALA A 224 15.41 1.82 -6.94
CA ALA A 224 16.31 1.86 -5.79
C ALA A 224 17.81 1.81 -6.20
N GLN A 225 18.16 1.04 -7.22
CA GLN A 225 19.54 1.00 -7.75
C GLN A 225 19.87 2.27 -8.53
N ALA A 226 18.93 2.76 -9.35
CA ALA A 226 19.14 3.95 -10.16
C ALA A 226 19.18 5.25 -9.32
N SER A 227 18.47 5.31 -8.18
CA SER A 227 18.41 6.51 -7.32
C SER A 227 19.78 6.97 -6.80
N ILE A 228 20.74 6.04 -6.66
CA ILE A 228 22.13 6.30 -6.21
C ILE A 228 22.83 7.36 -7.07
N TRP A 229 22.56 7.36 -8.38
CA TRP A 229 23.01 8.38 -9.33
C TRP A 229 21.89 9.36 -9.72
N GLY A 230 20.66 8.88 -9.85
CA GLY A 230 19.50 9.66 -10.29
C GLY A 230 19.15 10.84 -9.38
N LEU A 231 19.23 10.65 -8.06
CA LEU A 231 19.00 11.74 -7.10
C LEU A 231 20.11 12.80 -7.16
N ARG A 232 21.33 12.45 -7.61
CA ARG A 232 22.43 13.42 -7.76
C ARG A 232 22.20 14.38 -8.93
N TYR A 233 21.72 13.86 -10.06
CA TYR A 233 21.38 14.67 -11.23
C TYR A 233 20.05 15.43 -11.07
N PHE A 234 19.04 14.79 -10.48
CA PHE A 234 17.63 15.24 -10.57
C PHE A 234 16.94 15.53 -9.22
N LYS A 235 17.58 15.26 -8.07
CA LYS A 235 16.97 15.38 -6.73
C LYS A 235 15.56 14.76 -6.74
N ASN A 236 14.56 15.47 -6.19
CA ASN A 236 13.17 15.04 -6.08
C ASN A 236 12.50 14.79 -7.44
N ASN A 237 12.96 15.42 -8.54
CA ASN A 237 12.40 15.21 -9.87
C ASN A 237 12.63 13.79 -10.40
N PHE A 238 13.55 13.01 -9.82
CA PHE A 238 13.84 11.65 -10.27
C PHE A 238 12.60 10.72 -10.22
N ARG A 239 11.73 10.85 -9.20
CA ARG A 239 10.47 10.08 -9.14
C ARG A 239 9.51 10.45 -10.27
N ARG A 240 9.34 11.75 -10.56
CA ARG A 240 8.52 12.25 -11.68
C ARG A 240 9.07 11.79 -13.04
N LEU A 241 10.39 11.77 -13.21
CA LEU A 241 11.06 11.28 -14.41
C LEU A 241 10.82 9.79 -14.65
N VAL A 242 10.94 8.95 -13.61
CA VAL A 242 10.67 7.50 -13.71
C VAL A 242 9.20 7.23 -14.03
N HIS A 243 8.27 7.98 -13.42
CA HIS A 243 6.86 7.89 -13.79
C HIS A 243 6.61 8.22 -15.28
N VAL A 244 7.16 9.34 -15.78
CA VAL A 244 7.05 9.71 -17.20
C VAL A 244 7.69 8.65 -18.11
N LYS A 245 8.89 8.17 -17.78
CA LYS A 245 9.59 7.11 -18.52
C LYS A 245 8.74 5.85 -18.64
N THR A 246 8.10 5.42 -17.56
CA THR A 246 7.21 4.24 -17.53
C THR A 246 5.99 4.41 -18.44
N LEU A 247 5.45 5.62 -18.58
CA LEU A 247 4.30 5.90 -19.45
C LEU A 247 4.66 6.00 -20.93
N VAL A 248 5.84 6.52 -21.28
CA VAL A 248 6.21 6.81 -22.68
C VAL A 248 7.12 5.75 -23.33
N ASP A 249 7.77 4.92 -22.52
CA ASP A 249 8.67 3.85 -22.96
C ASP A 249 8.67 2.67 -21.96
N PRO A 250 7.53 1.94 -21.84
CA PRO A 250 7.37 0.84 -20.89
C PRO A 250 8.24 -0.39 -21.19
N GLU A 251 8.66 -0.57 -22.45
CA GLU A 251 9.61 -1.61 -22.87
C GLU A 251 11.09 -1.20 -22.63
N ASN A 252 11.31 -0.01 -22.05
CA ASN A 252 12.61 0.61 -21.80
C ASN A 252 13.55 0.54 -23.02
N PHE A 253 13.02 0.82 -24.21
CA PHE A 253 13.76 0.78 -25.47
C PHE A 253 14.86 1.84 -25.51
N PHE A 254 14.56 3.07 -25.07
CA PHE A 254 15.50 4.18 -25.00
C PHE A 254 16.33 4.12 -23.71
N ARG A 255 17.31 3.19 -23.69
CA ARG A 255 18.18 2.90 -22.53
C ARG A 255 19.68 3.07 -22.80
N ASN A 256 20.42 3.38 -21.73
CA ASN A 256 21.88 3.38 -21.66
C ASN A 256 22.34 3.15 -20.21
N GLU A 257 23.63 3.26 -19.93
CA GLU A 257 24.25 2.94 -18.63
C GLU A 257 23.77 3.84 -17.47
N GLN A 258 23.12 4.98 -17.75
CA GLN A 258 22.50 5.89 -16.77
C GLN A 258 21.19 6.47 -17.33
N SER A 259 20.43 5.66 -18.08
CA SER A 259 19.08 6.04 -18.48
C SER A 259 18.15 5.97 -17.27
N ILE A 260 17.18 6.87 -17.21
CA ILE A 260 16.06 6.78 -16.26
C ILE A 260 15.43 5.38 -16.44
N PRO A 261 15.29 4.56 -15.38
CA PRO A 261 14.67 3.25 -15.50
C PRO A 261 13.17 3.39 -15.74
N ASP A 262 12.59 2.37 -16.36
CA ASP A 262 11.17 2.09 -16.20
C ASP A 262 10.90 1.72 -14.71
N GLY A 263 9.81 2.21 -14.14
CA GLY A 263 9.44 1.93 -12.73
C GLY A 263 9.01 0.48 -12.50
N THR A 264 8.71 -0.22 -13.59
CA THR A 264 8.38 -1.63 -13.68
C THR A 264 9.59 -2.52 -13.39
N ASN A 265 9.63 -3.17 -12.21
CA ASN A 265 10.63 -4.21 -11.93
C ASN A 265 10.32 -5.47 -12.77
N GLY A 266 10.71 -5.48 -14.05
CA GLY A 266 10.35 -6.52 -15.01
C GLY A 266 8.84 -6.58 -15.28
N GLY A 267 8.22 -5.44 -15.55
CA GLY A 267 6.77 -5.31 -15.78
C GLY A 267 5.90 -5.22 -14.51
N LYS A 268 6.47 -5.41 -13.32
CA LYS A 268 5.73 -5.45 -12.05
C LYS A 268 5.71 -4.08 -11.36
N VAL A 269 4.52 -3.62 -10.95
CA VAL A 269 4.27 -2.44 -10.10
C VAL A 269 3.42 -2.84 -8.90
N ILE A 270 3.52 -2.12 -7.78
CA ILE A 270 2.56 -2.27 -6.67
C ILE A 270 1.43 -1.25 -6.85
N THR A 271 0.20 -1.77 -6.86
CA THR A 271 -1.04 -0.99 -6.94
C THR A 271 -1.75 -1.06 -5.59
N VAL A 272 -2.13 0.11 -5.06
CA VAL A 272 -3.02 0.24 -3.91
C VAL A 272 -4.37 0.74 -4.42
N LEU A 273 -5.43 0.00 -4.09
CA LEU A 273 -6.82 0.30 -4.37
C LEU A 273 -7.49 0.78 -3.08
N PHE A 274 -8.20 1.91 -3.15
CA PHE A 274 -9.04 2.44 -2.09
C PHE A 274 -10.50 2.35 -2.55
N ASP A 275 -11.26 1.49 -1.88
CA ASP A 275 -12.68 1.25 -2.14
C ASP A 275 -13.48 1.87 -0.99
N CYS A 276 -14.42 2.76 -1.28
CA CYS A 276 -15.20 3.47 -0.27
C CYS A 276 -16.70 3.26 -0.46
N LEU A 277 -17.40 3.02 0.63
CA LEU A 277 -18.86 3.07 0.73
C LEU A 277 -19.23 4.07 1.82
N PHE A 278 -20.30 4.79 1.58
CA PHE A 278 -20.89 5.74 2.52
C PHE A 278 -22.40 5.59 2.52
N LEU A 279 -23.01 5.57 3.69
CA LEU A 279 -24.44 5.30 3.85
C LEU A 279 -25.36 6.49 3.48
N GLU A 280 -24.81 7.64 3.08
CA GLU A 280 -25.58 8.79 2.57
C GLU A 280 -25.07 9.27 1.19
N THR A 281 -25.44 10.51 0.79
CA THR A 281 -25.22 11.09 -0.55
C THR A 281 -23.82 11.66 -0.79
N VAL A 282 -23.46 11.84 -2.06
CA VAL A 282 -22.18 12.42 -2.49
C VAL A 282 -22.01 13.86 -2.00
N GLU A 283 -23.11 14.60 -1.81
CA GLU A 283 -23.10 15.98 -1.31
C GLU A 283 -22.47 16.10 0.09
N LYS A 284 -22.59 15.06 0.92
CA LYS A 284 -21.98 14.99 2.26
C LYS A 284 -20.58 14.37 2.24
N LEU A 285 -20.36 13.34 1.40
CA LEU A 285 -19.08 12.65 1.33
C LEU A 285 -17.98 13.50 0.65
N LEU A 286 -18.33 14.23 -0.41
CA LEU A 286 -17.36 14.96 -1.23
C LEU A 286 -16.57 16.03 -0.44
N PRO A 287 -17.19 16.91 0.37
CA PRO A 287 -16.44 17.87 1.19
C PRO A 287 -15.49 17.19 2.17
N TRP A 288 -15.96 16.14 2.86
CA TRP A 288 -15.14 15.38 3.82
C TRP A 288 -13.95 14.72 3.13
N MET A 289 -14.15 14.13 1.94
CA MET A 289 -13.08 13.54 1.12
C MET A 289 -12.11 14.59 0.58
N GLN A 290 -12.55 15.80 0.28
CA GLN A 290 -11.68 16.89 -0.18
C GLN A 290 -10.84 17.49 0.97
N GLU A 291 -11.36 17.51 2.20
CA GLU A 291 -10.62 17.90 3.40
C GLU A 291 -9.60 16.82 3.83
N ASN A 292 -10.04 15.56 3.90
CA ASN A 292 -9.24 14.47 4.45
C ASN A 292 -8.35 13.79 3.41
N PHE A 293 -8.67 13.88 2.12
CA PHE A 293 -7.87 13.31 1.02
C PHE A 293 -7.77 14.25 -0.22
N PRO A 294 -7.32 15.52 -0.07
CA PRO A 294 -7.10 16.42 -1.20
C PRO A 294 -6.12 15.85 -2.24
N GLU A 295 -5.21 14.96 -1.83
CA GLU A 295 -4.30 14.24 -2.73
C GLU A 295 -5.02 13.37 -3.79
N LEU A 296 -6.27 12.99 -3.56
CA LEU A 296 -7.09 12.26 -4.53
C LEU A 296 -7.72 13.16 -5.61
N SER A 297 -7.71 14.49 -5.41
CA SER A 297 -8.32 15.48 -6.33
C SER A 297 -9.76 15.11 -6.75
N LEU A 298 -10.56 14.70 -5.76
CA LEU A 298 -11.88 14.13 -5.99
C LEU A 298 -12.91 15.16 -6.48
N ASP A 299 -13.64 14.78 -7.52
CA ASP A 299 -14.78 15.49 -8.08
C ASP A 299 -16.02 14.56 -8.11
N GLN A 300 -17.21 15.13 -8.29
CA GLN A 300 -18.49 14.41 -8.21
C GLN A 300 -18.62 13.25 -9.22
N THR A 301 -17.86 13.24 -10.33
CA THR A 301 -17.87 12.17 -11.33
C THR A 301 -17.15 10.89 -10.90
N LYS A 302 -16.37 10.94 -9.81
CA LYS A 302 -15.66 9.77 -9.25
C LYS A 302 -16.54 8.89 -8.37
N PHE A 303 -17.68 9.42 -7.94
CA PHE A 303 -18.63 8.77 -7.05
C PHE A 303 -19.78 8.16 -7.85
N THR A 304 -20.37 7.11 -7.30
CA THR A 304 -21.60 6.51 -7.81
C THR A 304 -22.58 6.43 -6.65
N GLU A 305 -23.70 7.14 -6.75
CA GLU A 305 -24.87 6.85 -5.92
C GLU A 305 -25.62 5.66 -6.52
N MET A 306 -26.07 4.75 -5.67
CA MET A 306 -26.74 3.51 -6.07
C MET A 306 -27.53 2.90 -4.90
N SER A 307 -28.33 1.86 -5.15
CA SER A 307 -28.96 1.13 -4.05
C SER A 307 -27.92 0.33 -3.25
N TRP A 308 -28.23 -0.06 -2.01
CA TRP A 308 -27.35 -0.94 -1.23
C TRP A 308 -27.07 -2.26 -1.97
N ILE A 309 -28.04 -2.81 -2.70
CA ILE A 309 -27.85 -4.04 -3.49
C ILE A 309 -26.98 -3.80 -4.74
N ASP A 310 -27.12 -2.66 -5.41
CA ASP A 310 -26.17 -2.24 -6.44
C ASP A 310 -24.73 -2.13 -5.91
N SER A 311 -24.53 -1.73 -4.65
CA SER A 311 -23.18 -1.62 -4.09
C SER A 311 -22.50 -2.98 -3.98
N VAL A 312 -23.23 -4.06 -3.64
CA VAL A 312 -22.69 -5.43 -3.67
C VAL A 312 -22.22 -5.81 -5.07
N LEU A 313 -23.00 -5.50 -6.11
CA LEU A 313 -22.64 -5.74 -7.52
C LEU A 313 -21.40 -4.92 -7.93
N TYR A 314 -21.41 -3.61 -7.62
CA TYR A 314 -20.32 -2.66 -7.90
C TYR A 314 -19.00 -3.06 -7.23
N PHE A 315 -19.04 -3.46 -5.96
CA PHE A 315 -17.85 -3.91 -5.24
C PHE A 315 -17.36 -5.28 -5.70
N SER A 316 -18.27 -6.20 -6.06
CA SER A 316 -17.94 -7.47 -6.72
C SER A 316 -17.36 -7.32 -8.13
N GLY A 317 -17.61 -6.19 -8.81
CA GLY A 317 -17.25 -5.98 -10.21
C GLY A 317 -18.22 -6.60 -11.22
N ILE A 318 -19.43 -6.92 -10.79
CA ILE A 318 -20.49 -7.51 -11.63
C ILE A 318 -21.34 -6.37 -12.23
N PRO A 319 -21.72 -6.42 -13.52
CA PRO A 319 -22.60 -5.41 -14.11
C PRO A 319 -23.95 -5.33 -13.38
N ARG A 320 -24.43 -4.11 -13.11
CA ARG A 320 -25.66 -3.90 -12.32
C ARG A 320 -26.93 -4.49 -12.96
N ASN A 321 -26.95 -4.57 -14.28
CA ASN A 321 -28.01 -5.25 -15.06
C ASN A 321 -27.87 -6.78 -15.10
N GLU A 322 -26.76 -7.34 -14.61
CA GLU A 322 -26.47 -8.78 -14.58
C GLU A 322 -26.67 -9.35 -13.18
N SER A 323 -27.60 -8.79 -12.40
CA SER A 323 -27.97 -9.29 -11.08
C SER A 323 -28.57 -10.71 -11.11
N GLU A 324 -28.99 -11.24 -12.27
CA GLU A 324 -29.25 -12.69 -12.45
C GLU A 324 -27.97 -13.56 -12.46
N LEU A 325 -26.81 -13.00 -12.81
CA LEU A 325 -25.49 -13.59 -12.49
C LEU A 325 -25.21 -13.59 -10.99
N LEU A 326 -26.16 -13.10 -10.22
CA LEU A 326 -26.29 -13.23 -8.79
C LEU A 326 -27.62 -13.97 -8.37
N LEU A 327 -28.10 -15.00 -9.10
CA LEU A 327 -29.02 -16.05 -8.54
C LEU A 327 -28.73 -17.56 -8.80
N GLN A 328 -27.93 -17.98 -9.78
CA GLN A 328 -27.74 -19.42 -10.11
C GLN A 328 -26.57 -20.08 -9.34
N ARG A 329 -26.69 -21.30 -8.80
CA ARG A 329 -25.51 -21.99 -8.17
C ARG A 329 -24.37 -22.16 -9.21
N ARG A 330 -23.20 -21.53 -9.00
CA ARG A 330 -22.15 -21.35 -10.03
C ARG A 330 -20.97 -22.28 -9.76
N THR A 331 -21.03 -23.49 -10.30
CA THR A 331 -19.94 -24.48 -10.22
C THR A 331 -18.84 -24.15 -11.23
N GLU A 332 -18.02 -23.14 -10.94
CA GLU A 332 -16.77 -22.93 -11.69
C GLU A 332 -15.67 -23.84 -11.14
N ASP A 333 -15.06 -24.64 -12.02
CA ASP A 333 -13.90 -25.50 -11.73
C ASP A 333 -12.65 -24.64 -11.45
N SER A 334 -12.63 -24.01 -10.28
CA SER A 334 -11.50 -23.26 -9.74
C SER A 334 -10.38 -24.24 -9.32
N ASN A 335 -9.71 -24.83 -10.31
CA ASN A 335 -8.43 -25.53 -10.18
C ASN A 335 -7.31 -24.52 -9.87
N ARG A 336 -7.45 -23.82 -8.74
CA ARG A 336 -6.62 -22.72 -8.28
C ARG A 336 -6.43 -22.85 -6.78
N PHE A 337 -5.25 -23.31 -6.41
CA PHE A 337 -4.80 -23.39 -5.04
C PHE A 337 -4.58 -21.99 -4.45
N PHE A 338 -4.69 -21.87 -3.14
CA PHE A 338 -4.40 -20.63 -2.43
C PHE A 338 -3.94 -20.92 -1.00
N LYS A 339 -3.27 -19.94 -0.39
CA LYS A 339 -3.04 -19.88 1.06
C LYS A 339 -3.42 -18.50 1.55
N ALA A 340 -4.18 -18.48 2.64
CA ALA A 340 -4.49 -17.29 3.41
C ALA A 340 -3.83 -17.35 4.80
N LYS A 341 -3.45 -16.20 5.33
CA LYS A 341 -3.08 -15.93 6.74
C LYS A 341 -3.62 -14.54 7.11
N SER A 342 -3.63 -14.18 8.39
CA SER A 342 -4.14 -12.87 8.84
C SER A 342 -3.41 -12.34 10.08
N ASP A 343 -3.42 -11.02 10.24
CA ASP A 343 -2.90 -10.29 11.41
C ASP A 343 -3.79 -9.09 11.74
N TYR A 344 -3.70 -8.61 12.98
CA TYR A 344 -4.23 -7.30 13.39
C TYR A 344 -3.10 -6.30 13.63
N VAL A 345 -3.26 -5.06 13.14
CA VAL A 345 -2.35 -3.94 13.35
C VAL A 345 -2.89 -3.00 14.43
N THR A 346 -2.03 -2.60 15.36
CA THR A 346 -2.34 -1.68 16.48
C THR A 346 -1.64 -0.33 16.36
N ASP A 347 -0.60 -0.23 15.52
CA ASP A 347 0.28 0.92 15.38
C ASP A 347 0.64 1.11 13.89
N PRO A 348 0.70 2.35 13.34
CA PRO A 348 0.96 2.56 11.92
C PRO A 348 2.32 2.00 11.45
N ILE A 349 2.33 1.35 10.29
CA ILE A 349 3.53 0.77 9.71
C ILE A 349 4.40 1.90 9.15
N SER A 350 5.65 1.99 9.62
CA SER A 350 6.60 3.03 9.17
C SER A 350 6.89 2.95 7.66
N GLU A 351 7.22 4.07 7.02
CA GLU A 351 7.52 4.12 5.58
C GLU A 351 8.61 3.12 5.17
N ALA A 352 9.65 2.93 6.00
CA ALA A 352 10.70 1.95 5.75
C ALA A 352 10.21 0.49 5.84
N GLY A 353 9.21 0.23 6.70
CA GLY A 353 8.53 -1.07 6.78
C GLY A 353 7.65 -1.33 5.56
N LEU A 354 6.91 -0.32 5.11
CA LEU A 354 6.14 -0.37 3.86
C LEU A 354 7.06 -0.56 2.64
N GLU A 355 8.19 0.15 2.58
CA GLU A 355 9.18 0.00 1.51
C GLU A 355 9.78 -1.41 1.42
N HIS A 356 9.85 -2.15 2.52
CA HIS A 356 10.33 -3.54 2.51
C HIS A 356 9.19 -4.52 2.20
N LEU A 357 7.98 -4.27 2.72
CA LEU A 357 6.77 -5.01 2.36
C LEU A 357 6.54 -5.01 0.83
N TRP A 358 6.66 -3.86 0.17
CA TRP A 358 6.54 -3.75 -1.30
C TRP A 358 7.56 -4.62 -2.06
N LYS A 359 8.77 -4.81 -1.50
CA LYS A 359 9.81 -5.64 -2.12
C LYS A 359 9.44 -7.13 -2.06
N ILE A 360 8.86 -7.59 -0.93
CA ILE A 360 8.37 -8.96 -0.77
C ILE A 360 7.15 -9.23 -1.67
N LEU A 361 6.20 -8.28 -1.78
CA LEU A 361 5.04 -8.43 -2.68
C LEU A 361 5.44 -8.55 -4.15
N LEU A 362 6.45 -7.80 -4.60
CA LEU A 362 6.94 -7.85 -5.99
C LEU A 362 7.58 -9.21 -6.39
N GLU A 363 7.87 -10.09 -5.42
CA GLU A 363 8.29 -11.47 -5.72
C GLU A 363 7.17 -12.28 -6.38
N GLU A 364 5.89 -12.03 -6.03
CA GLU A 364 4.75 -12.90 -6.39
C GLU A 364 3.57 -12.14 -7.03
N GLU A 365 3.34 -12.38 -8.33
CA GLU A 365 2.35 -11.68 -9.18
C GLU A 365 0.89 -11.86 -8.79
N ARG A 366 0.60 -12.83 -7.93
CA ARG A 366 -0.75 -13.20 -7.50
C ARG A 366 -0.93 -13.08 -5.99
N SER A 367 -0.07 -12.30 -5.35
CA SER A 367 -0.22 -11.85 -3.97
C SER A 367 -1.20 -10.68 -3.88
N VAL A 368 -2.03 -10.70 -2.82
CA VAL A 368 -2.92 -9.61 -2.44
C VAL A 368 -2.88 -9.46 -0.92
N LEU A 369 -2.84 -8.21 -0.46
CA LEU A 369 -3.19 -7.83 0.90
C LEU A 369 -4.56 -7.15 0.89
N ILE A 370 -5.45 -7.59 1.78
CA ILE A 370 -6.77 -6.99 2.02
C ILE A 370 -6.70 -6.34 3.40
N LEU A 371 -7.09 -5.06 3.52
CA LEU A 371 -6.90 -4.28 4.73
C LEU A 371 -8.23 -3.65 5.19
N THR A 372 -8.84 -4.30 6.16
CA THR A 372 -10.15 -3.99 6.74
C THR A 372 -9.96 -3.01 7.90
N PRO A 373 -10.49 -1.78 7.87
CA PRO A 373 -10.39 -0.86 9.01
C PRO A 373 -11.27 -1.30 10.19
N PHE A 374 -10.74 -1.17 11.41
CA PHE A 374 -11.39 -1.60 12.65
C PHE A 374 -11.76 -0.37 13.51
N GLY A 375 -12.88 0.26 13.16
CA GLY A 375 -13.21 1.61 13.62
C GLY A 375 -14.68 1.86 13.94
N GLY A 376 -15.00 3.14 14.15
CA GLY A 376 -16.37 3.62 14.39
C GLY A 376 -17.10 2.82 15.48
N LYS A 377 -18.30 2.32 15.17
CA LYS A 377 -19.10 1.50 16.10
C LYS A 377 -18.37 0.29 16.63
N MET A 378 -17.46 -0.35 15.87
CA MET A 378 -16.70 -1.52 16.35
C MET A 378 -15.84 -1.22 17.60
N SER A 379 -15.56 0.05 17.87
CA SER A 379 -14.82 0.49 19.06
C SER A 379 -15.67 0.69 20.33
N GLU A 380 -17.01 0.67 20.21
CA GLU A 380 -17.93 0.87 21.34
C GLU A 380 -18.22 -0.43 22.11
N ILE A 381 -18.09 -1.59 21.47
CA ILE A 381 -18.44 -2.90 22.04
C ILE A 381 -17.29 -3.46 22.88
N SER A 382 -17.63 -4.10 24.00
CA SER A 382 -16.70 -4.94 24.76
C SER A 382 -16.10 -6.05 23.88
N ASP A 383 -14.82 -6.33 24.09
CA ASP A 383 -14.13 -7.50 23.54
C ASP A 383 -14.73 -8.84 24.04
N SER A 384 -15.49 -8.82 25.13
CA SER A 384 -16.20 -9.98 25.70
C SER A 384 -17.63 -10.22 25.17
N GLU A 385 -18.22 -9.28 24.42
CA GLU A 385 -19.66 -9.31 24.04
C GLU A 385 -20.00 -10.44 23.06
N THR A 386 -19.07 -10.77 22.17
CA THR A 386 -19.08 -12.01 21.39
C THR A 386 -17.71 -12.68 21.52
N PRO A 387 -17.54 -13.93 21.10
CA PRO A 387 -16.23 -14.61 21.13
C PRO A 387 -15.12 -13.87 20.39
N PHE A 388 -15.46 -13.01 19.42
CA PHE A 388 -14.54 -12.24 18.61
C PHE A 388 -14.08 -10.93 19.32
N PRO A 389 -12.80 -10.83 19.74
CA PRO A 389 -12.32 -9.79 20.65
C PRO A 389 -11.52 -8.67 19.95
N HIS A 390 -11.52 -8.62 18.63
CA HIS A 390 -10.74 -7.64 17.86
C HIS A 390 -11.62 -6.42 17.62
N ARG A 391 -11.48 -5.43 18.51
CA ARG A 391 -12.31 -4.23 18.64
C ARG A 391 -11.39 -3.01 18.73
N LYS A 392 -11.85 -1.98 19.45
CA LYS A 392 -11.08 -0.85 20.00
C LYS A 392 -9.59 -1.14 20.21
N GLY A 393 -8.72 -0.28 19.67
CA GLY A 393 -7.26 -0.40 19.76
C GLY A 393 -6.62 -1.26 18.66
N THR A 394 -7.42 -1.86 17.79
CA THR A 394 -7.00 -2.32 16.46
C THR A 394 -7.24 -1.18 15.47
N LEU A 395 -6.28 -0.90 14.58
CA LEU A 395 -6.45 0.07 13.49
C LEU A 395 -7.08 -0.60 12.26
N PHE A 396 -6.52 -1.75 11.88
CA PHE A 396 -7.02 -2.57 10.77
C PHE A 396 -6.56 -4.03 10.92
N GLU A 397 -7.32 -4.93 10.29
CA GLU A 397 -6.91 -6.29 9.98
C GLU A 397 -6.13 -6.29 8.65
N ILE A 398 -5.15 -7.18 8.51
CA ILE A 398 -4.52 -7.54 7.23
C ILE A 398 -4.80 -9.01 6.94
N GLN A 399 -5.35 -9.29 5.75
CA GLN A 399 -5.44 -10.63 5.19
C GLN A 399 -4.35 -10.78 4.12
N TYR A 400 -3.49 -11.77 4.27
CA TYR A 400 -2.44 -12.11 3.31
C TYR A 400 -2.95 -13.25 2.43
N MET A 401 -3.14 -13.02 1.13
CA MET A 401 -3.57 -14.06 0.20
C MET A 401 -2.56 -14.24 -0.93
N ILE A 402 -2.31 -15.50 -1.32
CA ILE A 402 -1.60 -15.84 -2.57
C ILE A 402 -2.30 -17.02 -3.26
N PHE A 403 -2.36 -16.99 -4.59
CA PHE A 403 -3.10 -17.97 -5.40
C PHE A 403 -2.28 -18.50 -6.59
N TRP A 404 -2.24 -19.82 -6.79
CA TRP A 404 -1.46 -20.49 -7.85
C TRP A 404 -2.26 -21.61 -8.55
N ASN A 405 -1.71 -22.17 -9.64
CA ASN A 405 -2.42 -23.13 -10.51
C ASN A 405 -1.74 -24.51 -10.66
N ASP A 406 -0.43 -24.63 -10.42
CA ASP A 406 0.30 -25.89 -10.51
C ASP A 406 0.63 -26.39 -9.10
N ASP A 407 0.24 -27.63 -8.77
CA ASP A 407 0.44 -28.25 -7.46
C ASP A 407 1.93 -28.29 -7.04
N LYS A 408 2.84 -28.35 -8.01
CA LYS A 408 4.31 -28.35 -7.81
C LYS A 408 4.86 -27.02 -7.30
N GLU A 409 4.12 -25.92 -7.47
CA GLU A 409 4.52 -24.60 -6.95
C GLU A 409 4.08 -24.36 -5.48
N THR A 410 3.34 -25.30 -4.87
CA THR A 410 2.76 -25.15 -3.52
C THR A 410 3.80 -24.79 -2.46
N GLU A 411 4.91 -25.53 -2.37
CA GLU A 411 5.97 -25.26 -1.37
C GLU A 411 6.69 -23.91 -1.59
N LYS A 412 6.82 -23.45 -2.84
CA LYS A 412 7.35 -22.12 -3.17
C LYS A 412 6.42 -21.03 -2.62
N HIS A 413 5.12 -21.15 -2.86
CA HIS A 413 4.14 -20.14 -2.45
C HIS A 413 3.85 -20.15 -0.94
N ILE A 414 3.80 -21.32 -0.30
CA ILE A 414 3.76 -21.45 1.16
C ILE A 414 5.04 -20.90 1.78
N GLY A 415 6.21 -21.20 1.20
CA GLY A 415 7.50 -20.67 1.63
C GLY A 415 7.60 -19.14 1.50
N TRP A 416 7.01 -18.54 0.47
CA TRP A 416 6.87 -17.08 0.34
C TRP A 416 5.92 -16.52 1.41
N MET A 417 4.76 -17.12 1.60
CA MET A 417 3.77 -16.67 2.58
C MET A 417 4.34 -16.71 4.01
N ARG A 418 5.11 -17.74 4.36
CA ARG A 418 5.82 -17.83 5.65
C ARG A 418 6.90 -16.75 5.80
N ARG A 419 7.65 -16.39 4.75
CA ARG A 419 8.59 -15.24 4.79
C ARG A 419 7.87 -13.92 5.02
N LEU A 420 6.77 -13.67 4.31
CA LEU A 420 5.97 -12.46 4.45
C LEU A 420 5.37 -12.37 5.87
N TYR A 421 4.82 -13.46 6.38
CA TYR A 421 4.25 -13.51 7.72
C TYR A 421 5.31 -13.27 8.79
N GLU A 422 6.49 -13.88 8.68
CA GLU A 422 7.61 -13.63 9.62
C GLU A 422 8.10 -12.17 9.56
N TYR A 423 8.21 -11.60 8.36
CA TYR A 423 8.56 -10.19 8.17
C TYR A 423 7.59 -9.22 8.86
N MET A 424 6.30 -9.56 8.95
CA MET A 424 5.28 -8.71 9.57
C MET A 424 5.29 -8.74 11.11
N THR A 425 5.96 -9.71 11.77
CA THR A 425 6.03 -9.85 13.23
C THR A 425 6.26 -8.53 14.02
N PRO A 426 7.22 -7.64 13.68
CA PRO A 426 7.41 -6.38 14.40
C PRO A 426 6.35 -5.32 14.12
N HIS A 427 5.54 -5.46 13.07
CA HIS A 427 4.58 -4.45 12.57
C HIS A 427 3.12 -4.70 12.97
N VAL A 428 2.85 -5.83 13.65
CA VAL A 428 1.50 -6.27 14.02
C VAL A 428 1.33 -6.38 15.55
N SER A 429 0.12 -6.73 15.97
CA SER A 429 -0.27 -7.01 17.36
C SER A 429 0.68 -8.00 18.06
N LYS A 430 0.86 -7.82 19.37
CA LYS A 430 1.78 -8.59 20.22
C LYS A 430 1.08 -8.99 21.51
N SER A 431 1.51 -10.12 22.08
CA SER A 431 1.02 -10.66 23.36
C SER A 431 -0.52 -10.90 23.44
N PRO A 432 -1.12 -11.73 22.57
CA PRO A 432 -0.49 -12.52 21.51
C PRO A 432 -0.45 -11.78 20.16
N ARG A 433 0.38 -12.28 19.22
CA ARG A 433 0.20 -11.97 17.79
C ARG A 433 -1.08 -12.65 17.31
N ALA A 434 -2.11 -11.85 17.09
CA ALA A 434 -3.46 -12.29 16.81
C ALA A 434 -3.75 -12.50 15.32
N ALA A 435 -4.73 -13.33 15.00
CA ALA A 435 -5.15 -13.70 13.65
C ALA A 435 -6.69 -13.78 13.56
N TYR A 436 -7.23 -13.80 12.34
CA TYR A 436 -8.67 -13.90 12.06
C TYR A 436 -9.09 -15.33 11.69
N LEU A 437 -10.11 -15.87 12.38
CA LEU A 437 -10.53 -17.27 12.35
C LEU A 437 -10.97 -17.78 10.96
N ASN A 438 -11.54 -16.92 10.12
CA ASN A 438 -12.11 -17.31 8.82
C ASN A 438 -11.04 -17.89 7.87
N TYR A 439 -9.76 -17.59 8.13
CA TYR A 439 -8.62 -18.20 7.46
C TYR A 439 -7.93 -19.20 8.40
N ARG A 440 -8.35 -20.47 8.29
CA ARG A 440 -7.76 -21.60 9.00
C ARG A 440 -6.25 -21.65 8.72
N ASP A 441 -5.45 -21.72 9.78
CA ASP A 441 -4.02 -21.48 9.68
C ASP A 441 -3.24 -22.40 10.61
N LEU A 442 -3.09 -23.66 10.19
CA LEU A 442 -2.42 -24.73 10.94
C LEU A 442 -0.95 -24.41 11.34
N ASP A 443 -0.32 -23.44 10.67
CA ASP A 443 0.99 -22.85 11.06
C ASP A 443 0.96 -22.22 12.47
N LEU A 444 -0.21 -21.81 12.98
CA LEU A 444 -0.37 -21.18 14.30
C LEU A 444 -0.34 -22.18 15.46
N GLY A 445 -0.41 -23.48 15.16
CA GLY A 445 -0.62 -24.56 16.12
C GLY A 445 -1.84 -25.39 15.73
N ARG A 446 -1.88 -26.66 16.16
CA ARG A 446 -2.97 -27.59 15.89
C ARG A 446 -3.19 -28.57 17.04
N ASN A 447 -4.40 -29.11 17.09
CA ASN A 447 -4.79 -30.21 17.96
C ASN A 447 -4.07 -31.51 17.56
N ILE A 448 -3.98 -32.44 18.52
CA ILE A 448 -3.40 -33.78 18.36
C ILE A 448 -4.41 -34.70 17.67
N ASP A 449 -3.94 -35.50 16.71
CA ASP A 449 -4.77 -36.31 15.80
C ASP A 449 -5.59 -37.44 16.49
N ASP A 450 -5.43 -37.65 17.81
CA ASP A 450 -6.20 -38.60 18.62
C ASP A 450 -7.31 -37.95 19.47
N GLY A 451 -7.50 -36.63 19.35
CA GLY A 451 -8.52 -35.86 20.05
C GLY A 451 -8.19 -35.54 21.53
N SER A 452 -7.03 -35.94 22.05
CA SER A 452 -6.65 -35.79 23.48
C SER A 452 -6.04 -34.43 23.87
N THR A 453 -6.28 -33.39 23.07
CA THR A 453 -5.57 -32.10 23.18
C THR A 453 -5.93 -31.35 24.45
N GLY A 454 -4.94 -30.97 25.25
CA GLY A 454 -5.13 -30.19 26.46
C GLY A 454 -5.36 -28.69 26.17
N TYR A 455 -5.82 -27.98 27.21
CA TYR A 455 -5.99 -26.52 27.15
C TYR A 455 -4.68 -25.79 26.86
N GLU A 456 -3.55 -26.26 27.38
CA GLU A 456 -2.25 -25.60 27.20
C GLU A 456 -1.81 -25.66 25.74
N GLU A 457 -1.91 -26.83 25.09
CA GLU A 457 -1.62 -27.02 23.67
C GLU A 457 -2.58 -26.22 22.78
N ALA A 458 -3.88 -26.28 23.06
CA ALA A 458 -4.89 -25.55 22.30
C ALA A 458 -4.77 -24.02 22.47
N SER A 459 -4.28 -23.53 23.62
CA SER A 459 -4.11 -22.09 23.86
C SER A 459 -3.11 -21.41 22.93
N ILE A 460 -2.14 -22.16 22.38
CA ILE A 460 -1.10 -21.67 21.46
C ILE A 460 -1.72 -21.01 20.22
N TRP A 461 -2.74 -21.66 19.65
CA TRP A 461 -3.50 -21.14 18.51
C TRP A 461 -4.76 -20.39 18.98
N GLY A 462 -5.46 -20.90 20.00
CA GLY A 462 -6.75 -20.37 20.46
C GLY A 462 -6.71 -18.94 21.02
N LEU A 463 -5.66 -18.59 21.77
CA LEU A 463 -5.49 -17.22 22.28
C LEU A 463 -5.25 -16.20 21.16
N LYS A 464 -4.78 -16.63 19.98
CA LYS A 464 -4.55 -15.75 18.83
C LYS A 464 -5.85 -15.32 18.15
N TYR A 465 -6.83 -16.21 18.06
CA TYR A 465 -8.15 -15.93 17.51
C TYR A 465 -9.11 -15.30 18.53
N PHE A 466 -9.01 -15.67 19.82
CA PHE A 466 -10.05 -15.37 20.82
C PHE A 466 -9.56 -14.58 22.05
N LYS A 467 -8.26 -14.31 22.20
CA LYS A 467 -7.68 -13.63 23.39
C LYS A 467 -8.27 -14.22 24.70
N GLY A 468 -8.76 -13.40 25.62
CA GLY A 468 -9.38 -13.84 26.87
C GLY A 468 -10.67 -14.64 26.72
N ASN A 469 -11.37 -14.57 25.57
CA ASN A 469 -12.60 -15.32 25.33
C ASN A 469 -12.35 -16.83 25.14
N PHE A 470 -11.11 -17.25 24.87
CA PHE A 470 -10.78 -18.66 24.63
C PHE A 470 -11.20 -19.57 25.80
N MET A 471 -10.88 -19.17 27.04
CA MET A 471 -11.29 -19.93 28.23
C MET A 471 -12.81 -20.01 28.40
N ARG A 472 -13.56 -18.97 27.98
CA ARG A 472 -15.03 -19.01 27.98
C ARG A 472 -15.54 -19.99 26.94
N LEU A 473 -15.02 -19.97 25.71
CA LEU A 473 -15.37 -20.93 24.67
C LEU A 473 -15.15 -22.37 25.13
N VAL A 474 -13.98 -22.69 25.68
CA VAL A 474 -13.66 -24.01 26.26
C VAL A 474 -14.67 -24.39 27.35
N ASN A 475 -15.02 -23.48 28.26
CA ASN A 475 -16.02 -23.74 29.31
C ASN A 475 -17.43 -24.02 28.76
N VAL A 476 -17.91 -23.24 27.77
CA VAL A 476 -19.19 -23.52 27.10
C VAL A 476 -19.14 -24.90 26.46
N LYS A 477 -18.06 -25.16 25.73
CA LYS A 477 -17.80 -26.37 24.98
C LYS A 477 -17.81 -27.63 25.85
N THR A 478 -17.05 -27.67 26.94
CA THR A 478 -17.03 -28.84 27.86
C THR A 478 -18.42 -29.16 28.43
N VAL A 479 -19.32 -28.17 28.55
CA VAL A 479 -20.69 -28.35 29.04
C VAL A 479 -21.67 -28.78 27.95
N VAL A 480 -21.72 -28.10 26.82
CA VAL A 480 -22.72 -28.38 25.78
C VAL A 480 -22.43 -29.68 25.04
N ASP A 481 -21.15 -30.05 24.93
CA ASP A 481 -20.73 -31.10 24.03
C ASP A 481 -19.45 -31.79 24.62
N PRO A 482 -19.59 -32.80 25.51
CA PRO A 482 -18.48 -33.27 26.36
C PRO A 482 -17.46 -34.22 25.69
N ASP A 483 -17.88 -35.30 25.04
CA ASP A 483 -17.02 -36.42 24.59
C ASP A 483 -16.41 -36.22 23.16
N ASN A 484 -15.75 -35.08 22.91
CA ASN A 484 -15.10 -34.65 21.63
C ASN A 484 -15.52 -35.42 20.31
N PHE A 485 -16.71 -35.13 19.76
CA PHE A 485 -17.44 -35.94 18.75
C PHE A 485 -17.40 -35.30 17.36
N PHE A 486 -18.01 -34.12 17.24
CA PHE A 486 -17.49 -33.15 16.29
C PHE A 486 -16.02 -32.86 16.72
N TRP A 487 -15.09 -32.58 15.82
CA TRP A 487 -13.69 -32.20 16.14
C TRP A 487 -12.94 -31.92 14.82
N ASP A 488 -11.92 -31.06 14.88
CA ASP A 488 -10.95 -30.82 13.80
C ASP A 488 -9.61 -30.26 14.38
N GLU A 489 -8.57 -30.18 13.54
CA GLU A 489 -7.20 -29.77 13.90
C GLU A 489 -7.05 -28.35 14.52
N GLN A 490 -8.05 -27.47 14.47
CA GLN A 490 -8.08 -26.15 15.13
C GLN A 490 -9.43 -25.87 15.83
N THR A 491 -10.12 -26.92 16.27
CA THR A 491 -11.33 -26.79 17.11
C THR A 491 -11.02 -26.40 18.54
N THR A 492 -11.89 -25.62 19.17
CA THR A 492 -11.82 -25.28 20.61
C THR A 492 -12.29 -26.45 21.49
N GLU A 493 -12.04 -27.69 21.02
CA GLU A 493 -12.92 -28.88 21.04
C GLU A 493 -14.28 -28.69 20.28
N ARG A 494 -14.83 -29.77 19.69
CA ARG A 494 -16.11 -29.90 18.88
C ARG A 494 -16.32 -28.94 17.66
N PHE A 495 -17.47 -28.96 16.94
CA PHE A 495 -17.76 -28.33 15.58
C PHE A 495 -19.30 -28.14 15.37
N LEU A 496 -19.98 -27.64 14.30
CA LEU A 496 -19.73 -27.18 12.90
C LEU A 496 -20.49 -25.84 12.57
N GLN A 497 -20.10 -25.06 11.54
CA GLN A 497 -20.39 -23.61 11.41
C GLN A 497 -21.63 -23.15 10.58
N CYS A 498 -22.05 -21.90 10.83
CA CYS A 498 -22.72 -21.00 9.88
C CYS A 498 -22.18 -19.55 10.02
N PHE A 499 -22.31 -18.73 8.96
CA PHE A 499 -21.89 -17.31 8.86
C PHE A 499 -20.39 -16.95 8.86
N ALA A 500 -19.51 -17.93 8.65
CA ALA A 500 -18.21 -17.66 8.03
C ALA A 500 -17.90 -18.74 7.00
N SER A 501 -16.92 -18.47 6.13
CA SER A 501 -16.52 -19.38 5.05
C SER A 501 -15.14 -19.94 5.33
N HIS A 502 -15.07 -21.22 5.69
CA HIS A 502 -13.82 -21.92 5.88
C HIS A 502 -13.08 -22.06 4.55
N TYR A 503 -11.96 -21.37 4.42
CA TYR A 503 -11.12 -21.36 3.22
C TYR A 503 -9.72 -21.94 3.50
N GLU A 504 -9.61 -23.27 3.50
CA GLU A 504 -8.33 -23.98 3.38
C GLU A 504 -8.31 -24.73 2.04
N GLY A 505 -7.47 -24.28 1.09
CA GLY A 505 -7.46 -24.71 -0.31
C GLY A 505 -6.83 -26.08 -0.58
N LEU A 506 -6.94 -27.02 0.36
CA LEU A 506 -6.37 -28.36 0.29
C LEU A 506 -7.50 -29.41 0.20
N SER A 507 -7.50 -30.20 -0.86
CA SER A 507 -8.49 -31.27 -1.06
C SER A 507 -8.13 -32.51 -0.24
N TYR A 508 -8.69 -32.63 0.97
CA TYR A 508 -8.48 -33.78 1.84
C TYR A 508 -9.10 -35.06 1.26
N VAL A 509 -8.37 -36.18 1.35
CA VAL A 509 -8.85 -37.53 1.03
C VAL A 509 -8.99 -38.30 2.34
N LEU A 510 -10.23 -38.52 2.79
CA LEU A 510 -10.50 -39.34 3.96
C LEU A 510 -10.50 -40.82 3.57
N GLU A 511 -9.61 -41.62 4.15
CA GLU A 511 -9.57 -43.09 3.94
C GLU A 511 -10.55 -43.85 4.85
N ALA A 512 -11.15 -43.19 5.84
CA ALA A 512 -12.16 -43.75 6.73
C ALA A 512 -13.59 -43.63 6.13
N PRO A 513 -14.56 -44.48 6.52
CA PRO A 513 -15.95 -44.32 6.12
C PRO A 513 -16.57 -43.04 6.70
N PHE A 514 -17.08 -42.16 5.84
CA PHE A 514 -17.73 -40.91 6.22
C PHE A 514 -19.16 -40.80 5.66
N ILE A 515 -19.92 -39.85 6.20
CA ILE A 515 -21.27 -39.47 5.72
C ILE A 515 -21.22 -37.99 5.31
N ILE A 516 -21.71 -37.66 4.12
CA ILE A 516 -21.98 -36.26 3.74
C ILE A 516 -23.44 -35.95 4.08
N ILE A 517 -23.64 -34.93 4.90
CA ILE A 517 -24.95 -34.32 5.19
C ILE A 517 -25.09 -33.12 4.26
N ASP A 518 -25.96 -33.21 3.25
CA ASP A 518 -26.13 -32.14 2.27
C ASP A 518 -27.14 -31.07 2.74
N LEU A 519 -26.63 -30.12 3.53
CA LEU A 519 -27.41 -28.99 4.04
C LEU A 519 -27.91 -28.04 2.94
N LEU A 520 -27.45 -28.12 1.68
CA LEU A 520 -27.85 -27.23 0.56
C LEU A 520 -29.36 -27.27 0.20
N ASN A 521 -30.09 -28.19 0.82
CA ASN A 521 -31.52 -28.42 0.67
C ASN A 521 -32.38 -27.77 1.79
N LEU A 522 -31.75 -27.30 2.86
CA LEU A 522 -32.35 -26.47 3.90
C LEU A 522 -32.14 -24.99 3.54
N TRP A 523 -32.86 -24.49 2.52
CA TRP A 523 -32.63 -23.15 1.94
C TRP A 523 -33.82 -22.18 2.11
N SER A 524 -34.77 -22.50 3.00
CA SER A 524 -35.91 -21.62 3.26
C SER A 524 -35.49 -20.30 3.90
N ILE A 525 -36.12 -19.22 3.44
CA ILE A 525 -36.02 -17.88 4.00
C ILE A 525 -37.44 -17.35 4.17
N ASP A 526 -37.82 -17.01 5.39
CA ASP A 526 -39.11 -16.41 5.75
C ASP A 526 -38.91 -15.03 6.41
N VAL A 527 -39.83 -14.10 6.20
CA VAL A 527 -39.61 -12.67 6.47
C VAL A 527 -40.88 -12.00 7.01
N ASP A 528 -40.79 -11.54 8.25
CA ASP A 528 -41.80 -10.75 8.95
C ASP A 528 -41.32 -9.31 9.17
N ILE A 529 -41.77 -8.43 8.26
CA ILE A 529 -41.49 -7.00 8.30
C ILE A 529 -42.20 -6.30 9.47
N GLU A 530 -43.34 -6.81 9.95
CA GLU A 530 -44.11 -6.18 11.03
C GLU A 530 -43.47 -6.41 12.41
N ASN A 531 -42.82 -7.57 12.59
CA ASN A 531 -42.07 -7.92 13.80
C ASN A 531 -40.54 -7.74 13.67
N GLU A 532 -40.07 -6.98 12.66
CA GLU A 532 -38.65 -6.76 12.36
C GLU A 532 -37.80 -8.05 12.38
N SER A 533 -38.28 -9.17 11.82
CA SER A 533 -37.55 -10.44 11.89
C SER A 533 -37.68 -11.34 10.67
N GLY A 534 -36.82 -12.35 10.57
CA GLY A 534 -36.92 -13.39 9.54
C GLY A 534 -36.17 -14.65 9.93
N TRP A 535 -36.60 -15.79 9.40
CA TRP A 535 -35.95 -17.08 9.59
C TRP A 535 -35.11 -17.43 8.35
N VAL A 536 -33.92 -17.98 8.58
CA VAL A 536 -32.99 -18.42 7.54
C VAL A 536 -32.46 -19.80 7.87
N GLU A 537 -32.68 -20.77 6.99
CA GLU A 537 -32.13 -22.13 7.10
C GLU A 537 -30.66 -22.20 6.63
N SER A 538 -29.91 -23.17 7.15
CA SER A 538 -28.43 -23.26 7.05
C SER A 538 -27.84 -23.41 5.65
N GLY A 539 -28.63 -23.90 4.69
CA GLY A 539 -28.28 -24.07 3.28
C GLY A 539 -28.71 -22.93 2.38
N ALA A 540 -29.40 -21.91 2.92
CA ALA A 540 -29.66 -20.67 2.20
C ALA A 540 -28.33 -19.92 2.05
N ALA A 541 -27.95 -19.57 0.82
CA ALA A 541 -26.78 -18.73 0.64
C ALA A 541 -27.03 -17.37 1.30
N LEU A 542 -26.03 -16.84 2.00
CA LEU A 542 -25.97 -15.46 2.56
C LEU A 542 -26.59 -14.41 1.63
N SER A 543 -26.42 -14.65 0.34
CA SER A 543 -26.80 -13.80 -0.76
C SER A 543 -28.24 -14.05 -1.29
N GLU A 544 -28.74 -15.29 -1.19
CA GLU A 544 -30.16 -15.58 -1.41
C GLU A 544 -30.99 -14.88 -0.31
N CYS A 545 -30.50 -14.86 0.94
CA CYS A 545 -31.11 -14.13 2.06
C CYS A 545 -31.35 -12.65 1.73
N THR A 546 -30.29 -11.94 1.34
CA THR A 546 -30.35 -10.53 0.92
C THR A 546 -31.33 -10.29 -0.25
N THR A 547 -31.55 -11.30 -1.12
CA THR A 547 -32.55 -11.22 -2.21
C THR A 547 -33.98 -11.37 -1.72
N GLN A 548 -34.22 -12.21 -0.70
CA GLN A 548 -35.58 -12.54 -0.24
C GLN A 548 -36.12 -11.53 0.79
N PHE A 549 -35.27 -10.93 1.63
CA PHE A 549 -35.66 -9.81 2.52
C PHE A 549 -36.25 -8.62 1.76
N HIS A 550 -35.92 -8.50 0.47
CA HIS A 550 -36.43 -7.46 -0.43
C HIS A 550 -37.84 -7.76 -1.01
N ARG A 551 -38.41 -8.97 -0.85
CA ARG A 551 -39.46 -9.47 -1.78
C ARG A 551 -40.85 -9.83 -1.22
N ARG A 552 -41.12 -9.86 0.10
CA ARG A 552 -42.40 -10.44 0.62
C ARG A 552 -42.99 -9.76 1.86
N VAL A 553 -44.31 -9.97 2.03
CA VAL A 553 -45.14 -9.61 3.19
C VAL A 553 -46.28 -10.63 3.36
N LYS A 554 -46.38 -11.34 4.50
CA LYS A 554 -47.60 -11.73 5.27
C LYS A 554 -47.36 -12.83 6.31
N PHE A 555 -48.05 -12.69 7.45
CA PHE A 555 -47.99 -13.45 8.73
C PHE A 555 -47.94 -14.99 8.71
N MET A 556 -47.16 -15.56 9.64
CA MET A 556 -47.67 -16.42 10.74
C MET A 556 -46.66 -16.48 11.92
N ASP A 557 -47.13 -16.83 13.13
CA ASP A 557 -46.36 -16.74 14.40
C ASP A 557 -46.31 -18.09 15.15
N PHE A 558 -45.24 -18.37 15.91
CA PHE A 558 -45.01 -19.64 16.62
C PHE A 558 -44.15 -19.50 17.91
N GLN A 559 -44.35 -20.41 18.87
CA GLN A 559 -43.84 -20.24 20.25
C GLN A 559 -42.50 -20.95 20.56
N GLN A 560 -41.79 -20.35 21.52
CA GLN A 560 -40.44 -20.70 21.97
C GLN A 560 -40.45 -21.62 23.20
N GLY A 561 -39.58 -22.64 23.22
CA GLY A 561 -39.40 -23.56 24.36
C GLY A 561 -38.32 -23.08 25.36
N HIS A 562 -38.48 -23.40 26.64
CA HIS A 562 -37.53 -23.02 27.69
C HIS A 562 -36.36 -24.00 27.82
N VAL A 563 -35.12 -23.49 27.84
CA VAL A 563 -33.97 -24.11 28.51
C VAL A 563 -33.20 -23.02 29.25
N GLN A 564 -32.82 -23.27 30.51
CA GLN A 564 -32.08 -22.32 31.36
C GLN A 564 -30.58 -22.67 31.42
N LEU A 565 -29.74 -21.64 31.61
CA LEU A 565 -28.27 -21.68 31.75
C LEU A 565 -27.46 -22.14 30.52
N SER A 566 -27.84 -23.17 29.77
CA SER A 566 -27.05 -23.62 28.61
C SER A 566 -27.23 -22.76 27.36
N GLY A 567 -28.46 -22.31 27.07
CA GLY A 567 -28.81 -21.67 25.81
C GLY A 567 -28.11 -20.33 25.55
N GLU A 568 -27.85 -19.53 26.58
CA GLU A 568 -27.28 -18.18 26.42
C GLU A 568 -25.75 -18.21 26.19
N GLU A 569 -25.04 -19.09 26.90
CA GLU A 569 -23.61 -19.33 26.67
C GLU A 569 -23.36 -20.00 25.31
N LEU A 570 -24.17 -21.00 24.93
CA LEU A 570 -24.14 -21.60 23.60
C LEU A 570 -24.40 -20.55 22.50
N PHE A 571 -25.41 -19.71 22.69
CA PHE A 571 -25.77 -18.63 21.77
C PHE A 571 -24.69 -17.53 21.67
N TRP A 572 -23.98 -17.23 22.76
CA TRP A 572 -22.78 -16.39 22.69
C TRP A 572 -21.69 -17.08 21.87
N ALA A 573 -21.41 -18.35 22.15
CA ALA A 573 -20.31 -19.10 21.54
C ALA A 573 -20.47 -19.29 20.02
N ILE A 574 -21.69 -19.59 19.52
CA ILE A 574 -21.92 -19.73 18.08
C ILE A 574 -21.86 -18.39 17.30
N ARG A 575 -21.95 -17.23 17.97
CA ARG A 575 -21.81 -15.88 17.36
C ARG A 575 -20.35 -15.46 17.18
N GLY A 576 -19.50 -16.37 16.70
CA GLY A 576 -18.13 -16.06 16.27
C GLY A 576 -17.02 -16.92 16.87
N GLY A 577 -17.32 -17.84 17.80
CA GLY A 577 -16.34 -18.78 18.39
C GLY A 577 -15.93 -19.93 17.46
N GLY A 578 -16.23 -19.77 16.17
CA GLY A 578 -16.77 -20.84 15.35
C GLY A 578 -18.13 -21.29 15.88
N GLY A 579 -19.23 -21.07 15.14
CA GLY A 579 -20.42 -21.95 15.30
C GLY A 579 -20.02 -23.42 15.22
N SER A 580 -18.99 -23.66 14.40
CA SER A 580 -18.01 -24.73 14.45
C SER A 580 -17.20 -24.82 15.74
N SER A 581 -17.88 -24.97 16.87
CA SER A 581 -17.37 -25.70 18.03
C SER A 581 -18.48 -26.37 18.89
N PHE A 582 -19.76 -26.31 18.50
CA PHE A 582 -20.87 -26.51 19.46
C PHE A 582 -22.18 -27.21 18.98
N GLY A 583 -22.27 -27.75 17.76
CA GLY A 583 -23.49 -28.39 17.22
C GLY A 583 -23.60 -28.32 15.69
N VAL A 584 -24.66 -28.89 15.12
CA VAL A 584 -25.08 -28.57 13.73
C VAL A 584 -26.21 -27.55 13.77
N ILE A 585 -25.96 -26.34 13.25
CA ILE A 585 -26.95 -25.27 13.21
C ILE A 585 -27.80 -25.43 11.95
N LEU A 586 -29.12 -25.57 12.11
CA LEU A 586 -30.07 -25.86 11.02
C LEU A 586 -30.84 -24.61 10.57
N ALA A 587 -31.17 -23.72 11.51
CA ALA A 587 -31.85 -22.46 11.21
C ALA A 587 -31.60 -21.38 12.27
N TRP A 588 -31.66 -20.14 11.81
CA TRP A 588 -31.48 -18.92 12.60
C TRP A 588 -32.73 -18.04 12.52
N LYS A 589 -33.21 -17.53 13.66
CA LYS A 589 -34.10 -16.36 13.64
C LYS A 589 -33.25 -15.09 13.74
N LEU A 590 -33.49 -14.15 12.83
CA LEU A 590 -32.73 -12.93 12.64
C LEU A 590 -33.64 -11.71 12.84
N ARG A 591 -33.17 -10.64 13.49
CA ARG A 591 -33.80 -9.32 13.53
C ARG A 591 -33.42 -8.50 12.28
N LEU A 592 -34.17 -7.45 11.96
CA LEU A 592 -34.03 -6.65 10.75
C LEU A 592 -33.83 -5.14 11.06
N VAL A 593 -32.90 -4.47 10.37
CA VAL A 593 -32.70 -3.00 10.39
C VAL A 593 -32.97 -2.34 9.04
N PRO A 594 -33.61 -1.16 9.02
CA PRO A 594 -33.70 -0.36 7.80
C PRO A 594 -32.32 0.14 7.37
N VAL A 595 -31.97 -0.06 6.09
CA VAL A 595 -30.82 0.60 5.46
C VAL A 595 -31.24 1.79 4.59
N PRO A 596 -30.39 2.80 4.39
CA PRO A 596 -30.70 3.95 3.54
C PRO A 596 -31.06 3.55 2.09
N PRO A 597 -31.97 4.31 1.44
CA PRO A 597 -32.48 3.97 0.10
C PRO A 597 -31.47 4.25 -1.03
N SER A 598 -30.39 4.97 -0.73
CA SER A 598 -29.26 5.23 -1.62
C SER A 598 -27.98 5.22 -0.78
N VAL A 599 -26.89 4.73 -1.35
CA VAL A 599 -25.54 4.72 -0.77
C VAL A 599 -24.55 5.24 -1.81
N THR A 600 -23.51 5.95 -1.38
CA THR A 600 -22.47 6.49 -2.26
C THR A 600 -21.25 5.58 -2.23
N GLY A 601 -20.70 5.22 -3.39
CA GLY A 601 -19.45 4.46 -3.47
C GLY A 601 -18.44 5.01 -4.48
N PHE A 602 -17.16 4.73 -4.26
CA PHE A 602 -16.08 4.92 -5.24
C PHE A 602 -15.04 3.79 -5.19
N LYS A 603 -14.23 3.69 -6.26
CA LYS A 603 -13.02 2.87 -6.34
C LYS A 603 -11.89 3.70 -6.95
N ILE A 604 -10.74 3.82 -6.27
CA ILE A 604 -9.57 4.57 -6.76
C ILE A 604 -8.31 3.75 -6.58
N SER A 605 -7.64 3.42 -7.68
CA SER A 605 -6.31 2.81 -7.65
C SER A 605 -5.20 3.84 -7.90
N GLN A 606 -4.09 3.71 -7.17
CA GLN A 606 -2.82 4.39 -7.44
C GLN A 606 -1.66 3.41 -7.35
N THR A 607 -0.63 3.57 -8.16
CA THR A 607 0.66 2.88 -7.97
C THR A 607 1.58 3.64 -7.01
N ILE A 608 2.62 2.97 -6.50
CA ILE A 608 3.63 3.60 -5.64
C ILE A 608 4.30 4.81 -6.33
N GLU A 609 4.49 4.74 -7.66
CA GLU A 609 5.07 5.80 -8.49
C GLU A 609 4.13 7.00 -8.63
N GLN A 610 2.81 6.78 -8.60
CA GLN A 610 1.78 7.82 -8.63
C GLN A 610 1.59 8.52 -7.27
N GLY A 611 2.14 7.96 -6.18
CA GLY A 611 2.08 8.54 -4.84
C GLY A 611 1.38 7.69 -3.78
N ALA A 612 0.95 6.46 -4.13
CA ALA A 612 0.18 5.59 -3.24
C ALA A 612 0.80 5.38 -1.85
N MET A 613 2.14 5.42 -1.73
CA MET A 613 2.84 5.38 -0.44
C MET A 613 2.36 6.45 0.54
N LYS A 614 2.26 7.72 0.12
CA LYS A 614 1.81 8.82 0.99
C LYS A 614 0.33 8.66 1.33
N LEU A 615 -0.47 8.27 0.34
CA LEU A 615 -1.91 8.08 0.48
C LEU A 615 -2.26 6.95 1.44
N PHE A 616 -1.57 5.79 1.32
CA PHE A 616 -1.70 4.67 2.25
C PHE A 616 -1.19 5.04 3.65
N SER A 617 -0.05 5.72 3.75
CA SER A 617 0.46 6.24 5.04
C SER A 617 -0.53 7.18 5.72
N LYS A 618 -1.33 7.94 4.96
CA LYS A 618 -2.42 8.76 5.50
C LYS A 618 -3.61 7.89 5.95
N TRP A 619 -4.06 6.98 5.10
CA TRP A 619 -5.15 6.04 5.37
C TRP A 619 -4.97 5.28 6.69
N GLN A 620 -3.81 4.66 6.90
CA GLN A 620 -3.52 3.86 8.12
C GLN A 620 -3.47 4.67 9.43
N ASN A 621 -3.55 6.00 9.38
CA ASN A 621 -3.58 6.89 10.55
C ASN A 621 -4.97 7.48 10.82
N ILE A 622 -5.98 7.22 9.97
CA ILE A 622 -7.35 7.75 10.14
C ILE A 622 -8.46 6.74 9.90
N ALA A 623 -8.20 5.59 9.28
CA ALA A 623 -9.25 4.67 8.81
C ALA A 623 -10.09 4.02 9.93
N ASP A 624 -9.56 3.93 11.16
CA ASP A 624 -10.28 3.52 12.37
C ASP A 624 -11.12 4.66 13.00
N THR A 625 -10.74 5.91 12.73
CA THR A 625 -11.38 7.12 13.27
C THR A 625 -12.45 7.75 12.38
N LEU A 626 -12.81 7.08 11.27
CA LEU A 626 -13.80 7.56 10.31
C LEU A 626 -15.21 7.70 10.92
N HIS A 627 -16.06 8.50 10.27
CA HIS A 627 -17.48 8.56 10.58
C HIS A 627 -18.10 7.16 10.45
N GLU A 628 -19.05 6.82 11.32
CA GLU A 628 -19.63 5.47 11.39
C GLU A 628 -20.24 4.98 10.06
N ASP A 629 -20.80 5.89 9.28
CA ASP A 629 -21.35 5.64 7.94
C ASP A 629 -20.30 5.44 6.83
N ILE A 630 -19.02 5.76 7.06
CA ILE A 630 -17.94 5.66 6.07
C ILE A 630 -17.13 4.39 6.33
N PHE A 631 -17.07 3.50 5.34
CA PHE A 631 -16.06 2.43 5.30
C PHE A 631 -15.14 2.66 4.09
N LEU A 632 -13.87 2.96 4.39
CA LEU A 632 -12.81 3.17 3.41
C LEU A 632 -11.80 2.03 3.50
N HIS A 633 -11.98 1.04 2.63
CA HIS A 633 -11.20 -0.18 2.54
C HIS A 633 -9.94 0.00 1.69
N SER A 634 -8.87 -0.74 1.98
CA SER A 634 -7.65 -0.74 1.16
C SER A 634 -7.31 -2.16 0.68
N VAL A 635 -6.89 -2.30 -0.57
CA VAL A 635 -6.38 -3.56 -1.15
C VAL A 635 -5.07 -3.29 -1.87
N ILE A 636 -4.06 -4.11 -1.65
CA ILE A 636 -2.72 -3.95 -2.23
C ILE A 636 -2.36 -5.21 -3.02
N GLY A 637 -1.78 -5.07 -4.20
CA GLY A 637 -1.29 -6.22 -4.97
C GLY A 637 -0.44 -5.82 -6.17
N VAL A 638 -0.03 -6.82 -6.95
CA VAL A 638 0.90 -6.62 -8.07
C VAL A 638 0.14 -6.35 -9.39
N GLY A 639 0.52 -5.28 -10.07
CA GLY A 639 0.03 -4.89 -11.39
C GLY A 639 -1.38 -4.29 -11.40
N ASN A 640 -1.89 -4.01 -12.61
CA ASN A 640 -3.15 -3.30 -12.82
C ASN A 640 -4.41 -4.17 -12.55
N LYS A 641 -4.24 -5.42 -12.10
CA LYS A 641 -5.33 -6.40 -11.92
C LYS A 641 -5.87 -6.51 -10.50
N VAL A 642 -5.40 -5.68 -9.55
CA VAL A 642 -5.97 -5.62 -8.18
C VAL A 642 -7.48 -5.35 -8.24
N ALA A 643 -7.92 -4.44 -9.11
CA ALA A 643 -9.33 -4.14 -9.37
C ALA A 643 -10.10 -5.24 -10.15
N GLN A 644 -9.49 -6.41 -10.42
CA GLN A 644 -10.13 -7.62 -10.96
C GLN A 644 -10.20 -8.78 -9.95
N MET A 645 -9.64 -8.61 -8.73
CA MET A 645 -9.70 -9.62 -7.65
C MET A 645 -10.87 -9.34 -6.68
N THR A 646 -11.93 -8.73 -7.22
CA THR A 646 -13.06 -8.09 -6.51
C THR A 646 -14.06 -9.04 -5.83
N ALA A 647 -13.92 -10.36 -6.02
CA ALA A 647 -14.69 -11.33 -5.26
C ALA A 647 -14.31 -11.32 -3.76
N ALA A 648 -13.04 -11.06 -3.44
CA ALA A 648 -12.56 -11.05 -2.05
C ALA A 648 -12.99 -9.77 -1.31
N THR A 649 -12.98 -8.60 -1.97
CA THR A 649 -13.55 -7.38 -1.41
C THR A 649 -15.02 -7.56 -1.04
N ALA A 650 -15.81 -8.20 -1.93
CA ALA A 650 -17.25 -8.40 -1.69
C ALA A 650 -17.57 -9.20 -0.42
N LEU A 651 -16.65 -10.05 0.06
CA LEU A 651 -16.81 -10.78 1.32
C LEU A 651 -16.58 -9.87 2.54
N SER A 652 -15.47 -9.11 2.59
CA SER A 652 -15.22 -8.16 3.68
C SER A 652 -16.30 -7.07 3.78
N TRP A 653 -16.89 -6.68 2.63
CA TRP A 653 -18.05 -5.79 2.57
C TRP A 653 -19.29 -6.34 3.30
N VAL A 654 -19.62 -7.61 3.12
CA VAL A 654 -20.81 -8.21 3.78
C VAL A 654 -20.50 -8.54 5.24
N GLU A 655 -19.27 -8.95 5.56
CA GLU A 655 -18.82 -9.09 6.96
C GLU A 655 -18.98 -7.78 7.72
N TYR A 656 -18.51 -6.63 7.19
CA TYR A 656 -18.66 -5.32 7.84
C TYR A 656 -20.13 -4.96 8.14
N VAL A 657 -21.05 -5.17 7.18
CA VAL A 657 -22.47 -4.80 7.38
C VAL A 657 -23.19 -5.76 8.33
N LEU A 658 -22.97 -7.08 8.23
CA LEU A 658 -23.49 -8.04 9.21
C LEU A 658 -23.01 -7.70 10.63
N TYR A 659 -21.75 -7.29 10.75
CA TYR A 659 -21.15 -6.91 12.01
C TYR A 659 -21.76 -5.64 12.59
N PHE A 660 -21.84 -4.55 11.80
CA PHE A 660 -22.45 -3.28 12.21
C PHE A 660 -23.89 -3.46 12.72
N ALA A 661 -24.64 -4.31 12.02
CA ALA A 661 -26.01 -4.61 12.36
C ALA A 661 -26.11 -5.37 13.70
N SER A 662 -25.22 -6.35 13.96
CA SER A 662 -25.16 -7.23 15.17
C SER A 662 -25.07 -6.55 16.55
N ILE A 663 -24.92 -5.22 16.60
CA ILE A 663 -24.42 -4.45 17.75
C ILE A 663 -25.52 -3.63 18.46
N SER A 664 -26.63 -3.34 17.79
CA SER A 664 -27.65 -2.38 18.26
C SER A 664 -28.57 -2.94 19.36
N THR A 665 -28.09 -2.91 20.60
CA THR A 665 -28.78 -3.43 21.80
C THR A 665 -29.41 -2.31 22.65
N ASN A 666 -30.57 -2.62 23.28
CA ASN A 666 -30.92 -2.22 24.66
C ASN A 666 -32.38 -2.58 25.09
N GLU A 667 -33.33 -2.80 24.18
CA GLU A 667 -34.76 -2.98 24.55
C GLU A 667 -35.20 -4.42 24.91
N SER A 668 -34.29 -5.40 24.91
CA SER A 668 -34.60 -6.83 25.03
C SER A 668 -35.23 -7.27 26.36
N GLU A 669 -35.07 -6.50 27.46
CA GLU A 669 -35.78 -6.77 28.72
C GLU A 669 -37.21 -6.19 28.78
N ALA A 670 -37.53 -5.17 27.97
CA ALA A 670 -38.77 -4.40 28.09
C ALA A 670 -39.97 -5.13 27.47
N LEU A 671 -39.78 -5.75 26.30
CA LEU A 671 -40.84 -6.47 25.58
C LEU A 671 -41.27 -7.76 26.29
N LEU A 672 -40.32 -8.45 26.95
CA LEU A 672 -40.51 -9.76 27.59
C LEU A 672 -41.57 -9.75 28.71
N ARG A 673 -41.96 -8.56 29.21
CA ARG A 673 -43.04 -8.37 30.19
C ARG A 673 -44.43 -8.15 29.57
N ARG A 674 -44.54 -7.87 28.27
CA ARG A 674 -45.83 -7.57 27.60
C ARG A 674 -46.53 -8.80 27.00
N THR A 675 -45.80 -9.83 26.62
CA THR A 675 -46.36 -11.04 25.98
C THR A 675 -47.02 -12.04 26.96
N GLN A 676 -46.93 -11.82 28.27
CA GLN A 676 -47.45 -12.76 29.29
C GLN A 676 -48.99 -12.78 29.49
N GLN A 677 -49.79 -12.09 28.66
CA GLN A 677 -51.25 -11.98 28.85
C GLN A 677 -52.11 -12.28 27.59
N SER A 678 -52.11 -13.54 27.14
CA SER A 678 -53.22 -14.10 26.36
C SER A 678 -53.48 -15.56 26.76
N LYS A 679 -54.63 -16.15 26.36
CA LYS A 679 -55.14 -17.41 26.94
C LYS A 679 -54.84 -18.64 26.06
N SER A 680 -54.50 -19.73 26.74
CA SER A 680 -54.02 -21.01 26.19
C SER A 680 -55.05 -21.83 25.41
N PHE A 681 -54.57 -22.59 24.42
CA PHE A 681 -55.17 -23.87 24.02
C PHE A 681 -54.09 -24.95 23.90
N LYS A 682 -54.44 -26.24 24.06
CA LYS A 682 -53.47 -27.35 24.16
C LYS A 682 -53.40 -28.20 22.89
N ALA A 683 -52.17 -28.48 22.43
CA ALA A 683 -51.83 -29.75 21.77
C ALA A 683 -51.21 -30.71 22.81
N LYS A 684 -51.22 -32.03 22.55
CA LYS A 684 -50.74 -33.04 23.51
C LYS A 684 -49.23 -33.27 23.39
N SER A 685 -48.56 -33.30 24.53
CA SER A 685 -47.15 -33.69 24.67
C SER A 685 -47.02 -35.07 25.31
N ASP A 686 -46.91 -36.10 24.48
CA ASP A 686 -46.34 -37.41 24.81
C ASP A 686 -45.36 -37.71 23.66
N TYR A 687 -44.07 -38.06 23.81
CA TYR A 687 -43.34 -38.66 24.92
C TYR A 687 -41.90 -38.11 25.02
N VAL A 688 -41.34 -38.01 26.24
CA VAL A 688 -39.91 -37.74 26.48
C VAL A 688 -39.33 -38.76 27.45
N SER A 689 -38.70 -39.82 26.90
CA SER A 689 -37.74 -40.70 27.59
C SER A 689 -37.15 -41.72 26.61
N GLY A 690 -35.83 -41.72 26.40
CA GLY A 690 -35.15 -42.76 25.60
C GLY A 690 -33.66 -42.47 25.40
N PRO A 691 -32.83 -43.49 25.09
CA PRO A 691 -31.38 -43.31 24.92
C PRO A 691 -31.02 -42.45 23.69
N ILE A 692 -29.76 -41.99 23.65
CA ILE A 692 -29.15 -41.18 22.58
C ILE A 692 -29.45 -41.71 21.16
N TRP A 693 -29.52 -43.03 20.99
CA TRP A 693 -29.93 -43.69 19.74
C TRP A 693 -31.27 -43.22 19.17
N ASN A 694 -32.26 -42.84 19.99
CA ASN A 694 -33.54 -42.29 19.51
C ASN A 694 -33.42 -40.84 19.02
N LEU A 695 -32.41 -40.10 19.47
CA LEU A 695 -32.11 -38.75 18.98
C LEU A 695 -31.34 -38.84 17.66
N ALA A 696 -30.31 -39.69 17.60
CA ALA A 696 -29.60 -40.02 16.36
C ALA A 696 -30.53 -40.59 15.28
N TRP A 697 -31.48 -41.47 15.63
CA TRP A 697 -32.45 -42.02 14.69
C TRP A 697 -33.47 -40.98 14.19
N LYS A 698 -33.93 -40.05 15.03
CA LYS A 698 -34.82 -38.95 14.59
C LYS A 698 -34.10 -37.89 13.76
N ALA A 699 -32.86 -37.59 14.10
CA ALA A 699 -31.98 -36.77 13.28
C ALA A 699 -31.72 -37.46 11.92
N TYR A 700 -31.53 -38.78 11.91
CA TYR A 700 -31.47 -39.57 10.69
C TYR A 700 -32.80 -39.58 9.92
N GLU A 701 -33.97 -39.67 10.55
CA GLU A 701 -35.26 -39.58 9.85
C GLU A 701 -35.50 -38.20 9.22
N TYR A 702 -35.04 -37.12 9.86
CA TYR A 702 -35.08 -35.75 9.32
C TYR A 702 -34.03 -35.53 8.21
N MET A 703 -32.82 -36.08 8.36
CA MET A 703 -31.71 -35.91 7.41
C MET A 703 -31.62 -36.99 6.32
N ALA A 704 -32.37 -38.09 6.39
CA ALA A 704 -32.35 -39.18 5.41
C ALA A 704 -32.60 -38.73 3.95
N PRO A 705 -33.42 -37.72 3.65
CA PRO A 705 -33.54 -37.18 2.29
C PRO A 705 -32.26 -36.51 1.76
N TYR A 706 -31.32 -36.17 2.65
CA TYR A 706 -30.14 -35.33 2.40
C TYR A 706 -28.80 -36.05 2.64
N VAL A 707 -28.82 -37.37 2.91
CA VAL A 707 -27.60 -38.18 3.09
C VAL A 707 -27.13 -38.74 1.75
N LEU A 708 -25.98 -38.26 1.28
CA LEU A 708 -25.38 -38.70 0.01
C LEU A 708 -24.31 -39.77 0.21
N LYS A 709 -24.44 -40.89 -0.51
CA LYS A 709 -23.32 -41.83 -0.73
C LYS A 709 -22.44 -41.31 -1.87
N SER A 710 -21.30 -40.72 -1.50
CA SER A 710 -20.34 -40.11 -2.43
C SER A 710 -19.90 -41.08 -3.53
N PRO A 711 -19.74 -40.57 -4.77
CA PRO A 711 -18.38 -40.42 -5.26
C PRO A 711 -18.08 -39.02 -5.83
N ARG A 712 -17.26 -38.26 -5.10
CA ARG A 712 -16.46 -37.08 -5.50
C ARG A 712 -17.22 -35.85 -6.03
N GLY A 713 -17.16 -34.77 -5.24
CA GLY A 713 -17.51 -33.41 -5.65
C GLY A 713 -17.53 -32.47 -4.44
N ALA A 714 -16.92 -31.29 -4.56
CA ALA A 714 -16.97 -30.22 -3.56
C ALA A 714 -17.41 -28.92 -4.24
N TYR A 715 -18.23 -28.12 -3.56
CA TYR A 715 -18.93 -26.97 -4.16
C TYR A 715 -19.01 -25.79 -3.18
N LEU A 716 -18.97 -24.55 -3.70
CA LEU A 716 -19.01 -23.32 -2.91
C LEU A 716 -19.69 -22.20 -3.77
N ASN A 717 -20.60 -21.40 -3.21
CA ASN A 717 -21.57 -20.58 -3.98
C ASN A 717 -21.89 -19.22 -3.34
N TYR A 718 -22.07 -18.16 -4.16
CA TYR A 718 -22.58 -16.82 -3.76
C TYR A 718 -23.35 -16.11 -4.90
N ARG A 719 -24.51 -15.47 -4.60
CA ARG A 719 -25.56 -14.97 -5.52
C ARG A 719 -26.69 -14.05 -4.86
N VAL A 720 -26.74 -12.70 -5.05
CA VAL A 720 -27.85 -11.72 -4.70
C VAL A 720 -28.55 -10.88 -5.86
N LEU A 721 -29.89 -10.69 -5.89
CA LEU A 721 -30.60 -9.84 -6.92
C LEU A 721 -31.50 -8.69 -6.37
N ASP A 722 -31.36 -7.49 -6.95
CA ASP A 722 -32.19 -6.27 -6.72
C ASP A 722 -33.71 -6.43 -7.02
N LEU A 723 -34.52 -5.48 -6.52
CA LEU A 723 -35.76 -4.99 -7.17
C LEU A 723 -36.31 -3.64 -6.60
N GLY A 724 -35.48 -2.79 -5.96
CA GLY A 724 -35.80 -1.40 -5.62
C GLY A 724 -36.66 -1.05 -4.37
N ARG A 725 -36.10 -0.16 -3.53
CA ARG A 725 -36.71 0.70 -2.48
C ARG A 725 -37.15 0.08 -1.13
N THR A 726 -36.35 0.43 -0.12
CA THR A 726 -36.44 0.05 1.30
C THR A 726 -36.08 -1.41 1.54
N MET A 727 -35.01 -1.65 2.30
CA MET A 727 -34.50 -2.98 2.58
C MET A 727 -34.17 -3.12 4.07
N LEU A 728 -34.22 -4.37 4.53
CA LEU A 728 -34.12 -4.80 5.90
C LEU A 728 -32.95 -5.78 6.05
N VAL A 729 -31.95 -5.41 6.85
CA VAL A 729 -30.65 -6.12 7.01
C VAL A 729 -30.56 -6.82 8.37
N ILE A 730 -29.87 -7.95 8.44
CA ILE A 730 -29.77 -8.84 9.61
C ILE A 730 -29.13 -8.14 10.83
N GLN A 731 -29.93 -7.70 11.81
CA GLN A 731 -29.49 -6.92 12.99
C GLN A 731 -29.04 -7.76 14.18
N SER A 732 -29.56 -8.97 14.38
CA SER A 732 -29.11 -9.85 15.45
C SER A 732 -29.71 -11.21 15.22
N MET A 733 -29.12 -12.28 15.75
CA MET A 733 -29.93 -13.46 16.01
C MET A 733 -30.85 -13.17 17.21
N ASP A 734 -32.10 -13.63 17.16
CA ASP A 734 -32.97 -13.66 18.34
C ASP A 734 -32.48 -14.79 19.28
N LYS A 735 -33.04 -14.94 20.50
CA LYS A 735 -32.67 -16.03 21.44
C LYS A 735 -33.20 -17.41 21.00
N GLN A 736 -33.14 -17.71 19.70
CA GLN A 736 -33.58 -18.94 19.03
C GLN A 736 -32.62 -19.31 17.90
N ALA A 737 -31.79 -20.32 18.14
CA ALA A 737 -31.13 -21.11 17.12
C ALA A 737 -31.61 -22.55 17.26
N PHE A 738 -31.94 -23.22 16.15
CA PHE A 738 -32.30 -24.64 16.16
C PHE A 738 -31.14 -25.47 15.60
N GLY A 739 -30.78 -26.53 16.33
CA GLY A 739 -29.71 -27.44 15.98
C GLY A 739 -29.89 -28.81 16.64
N VAL A 740 -28.99 -29.73 16.30
CA VAL A 740 -28.87 -31.09 16.84
C VAL A 740 -27.43 -31.35 17.26
#